data_AF-A0A3N6P379-F1
#
_entry.id   AF-A0A3N6P379-F1
#
_cell.length_a   1.000
_cell.length_b   1.000
_cell.length_c   1.000
_cell.angle_alpha   90.00
_cell.angle_beta   90.00
_cell.angle_gamma   90.00
#
_symmetry.space_group_name_H-M   'P 1'
#
loop_
_entity.id
_entity.type
_entity.pdbx_description
1 polymer ?
#
loop_
_entity_poly.entity_id
_entity_poly.type
_entity_poly.pdbx_seq_one_letter_code
_entity_poly.pdbx_strand_id
1 'polypeptide(L)'
;MSKEKAAVPDLDINRYFRDDEIWMTRGNPAFPEHDAAGFRNPDRPGTDIFIVGDSWTYGHGVTKTESWPILLSQNFGVTCCAAGGWGSFQYFMAVQELMPVSTKICLIGFYLGNDLVDAFKWTKNSKSPLRHRFWCDEFDRVPLIMKWKDRVRNYQIREIMAVESISKIKAFELAHQRDNIDILAFKIEGIPQIFRPRQRAELINPEIQAVRVGLELTKAMFVEIIDICENSGIEPLFVIFPSKEACFAASRPGLHPEMDIVLSHEVEVKKELKALFREHDVSNTDVIEVLSKQPERLFFANSLDAHPNSEGTKVIATYLEEVLSPLLEKFDNNNLHTFKINMQETKTKRVIVVLGAGRSGTSLLMQVLVSMGMRISENLITANISNPEGPLEDLDIFETHKNLFNELGGHRHLPLPDKWVNSNPVKKAKLKLEHILTQRINLDNTIWGFKDPRVNSFLPLWFSLFISLRIIPVFVLAVRNPKAVVTSFLRQYNHPTYISELVWLTRTIDALHHTAADCFIVHYEDWFTQPSKLAQELLKYTGLDEYFTGNVDEVLKDIIKPNLNRSVHEEYQVQNKYVLKLYDALKECRGADFDRARLMAVVKECRQAMDEFKGWYLIAQENIARVSTLREQLQTAKEKQAEIPELRKRIRELERENQRLSEMEKEILRADQALNHLQELYPQNPTHDRL
;
A
#
# COMPACT_ATOMS: atom_id res chain seq x y z
N MET A 1 16.51 -0.94 39.30
CA MET A 1 16.89 0.08 38.29
C MET A 1 18.14 -0.39 37.57
N SER A 2 18.00 -0.91 36.35
CA SER A 2 19.02 -0.82 35.31
C SER A 2 18.29 -1.03 33.99
N LYS A 3 18.00 0.10 33.32
CA LYS A 3 17.37 0.14 31.99
C LYS A 3 18.35 -0.47 30.99
N GLU A 4 18.00 -1.58 30.37
CA GLU A 4 18.53 -1.92 29.05
C GLU A 4 17.94 -0.90 28.06
N LYS A 5 18.73 0.15 27.76
CA LYS A 5 18.52 0.96 26.57
C LYS A 5 18.96 0.12 25.38
N ALA A 6 18.02 -0.30 24.55
CA ALA A 6 18.34 -0.66 23.17
C ALA A 6 19.08 0.52 22.53
N ALA A 7 20.28 0.27 22.03
CA ALA A 7 21.10 1.28 21.36
C ALA A 7 20.38 1.72 20.08
N VAL A 8 19.82 2.93 20.10
CA VAL A 8 19.50 3.66 18.88
C VAL A 8 20.85 3.99 18.22
N PRO A 9 21.07 3.70 16.92
CA PRO A 9 22.31 4.09 16.25
C PRO A 9 22.50 5.60 16.42
N ASP A 10 23.71 6.05 16.78
CA ASP A 10 24.08 7.47 16.76
C ASP A 10 23.87 8.00 15.33
N LEU A 11 22.73 8.64 15.11
CA LEU A 11 22.40 9.28 13.83
C LEU A 11 23.19 10.58 13.76
N ASP A 12 24.24 10.60 12.92
CA ASP A 12 24.98 11.81 12.62
C ASP A 12 24.03 12.84 11.98
N ILE A 13 23.79 13.94 12.71
CA ILE A 13 22.93 15.04 12.27
C ILE A 13 23.40 15.67 10.95
N ASN A 14 24.67 15.50 10.58
CA ASN A 14 25.23 16.04 9.34
C ASN A 14 24.98 15.15 8.11
N ARG A 15 24.52 13.91 8.30
CA ARG A 15 24.28 12.99 7.19
C ARG A 15 22.89 13.21 6.60
N TYR A 16 22.80 13.58 5.32
CA TYR A 16 21.54 13.79 4.61
C TYR A 16 20.72 12.49 4.46
N PHE A 17 21.34 11.42 3.95
CA PHE A 17 20.67 10.14 3.72
C PHE A 17 21.29 9.02 4.54
N ARG A 18 20.45 8.12 5.06
CA ARG A 18 20.87 6.89 5.73
C ARG A 18 20.56 5.68 4.87
N ASP A 19 21.32 4.62 5.08
CA ASP A 19 21.02 3.33 4.50
C ASP A 19 19.77 2.75 5.15
N ASP A 20 18.88 2.15 4.35
CA ASP A 20 17.62 1.57 4.79
C ASP A 20 17.48 0.18 4.15
N GLU A 21 17.16 -0.85 4.93
CA GLU A 21 17.15 -2.22 4.40
C GLU A 21 16.03 -2.48 3.38
N ILE A 22 14.95 -1.68 3.42
CA ILE A 22 13.80 -1.80 2.54
C ILE A 22 13.89 -0.77 1.41
N TRP A 23 14.18 0.49 1.77
CA TRP A 23 14.20 1.61 0.83
C TRP A 23 15.57 1.81 0.15
N MET A 24 16.59 1.05 0.56
CA MET A 24 18.01 1.20 0.23
C MET A 24 18.62 2.50 0.76
N THR A 25 18.03 3.64 0.40
CA THR A 25 18.39 4.97 0.88
C THR A 25 17.13 5.72 1.32
N ARG A 26 17.20 6.37 2.48
CA ARG A 26 16.11 7.20 3.03
C ARG A 26 16.69 8.45 3.68
N GLY A 27 15.97 9.58 3.62
CA GLY A 27 16.44 10.78 4.30
C GLY A 27 16.58 10.54 5.80
N ASN A 28 17.59 11.18 6.40
CA ASN A 28 17.85 11.11 7.82
C ASN A 28 16.87 12.01 8.59
N PRO A 29 15.98 11.48 9.44
CA PRO A 29 15.02 12.31 10.19
C PRO A 29 15.66 13.25 11.20
N ALA A 30 16.95 13.04 11.55
CA ALA A 30 17.69 13.97 12.39
C ALA A 30 18.21 15.20 11.60
N PHE A 31 18.28 15.11 10.27
CA PHE A 31 18.73 16.22 9.44
C PHE A 31 17.67 17.34 9.43
N PRO A 32 18.03 18.61 9.64
CA PRO A 32 17.05 19.70 9.88
C PRO A 32 16.00 19.92 8.78
N GLU A 33 16.30 19.53 7.54
CA GLU A 33 15.38 19.68 6.42
C GLU A 33 14.41 18.51 6.23
N HIS A 34 14.55 17.42 7.01
CA HIS A 34 13.68 16.26 6.94
C HIS A 34 12.61 16.27 8.02
N ASP A 35 11.42 15.79 7.67
CA ASP A 35 10.40 15.41 8.61
C ASP A 35 10.74 14.09 9.34
N ALA A 36 9.85 13.67 10.24
CA ALA A 36 10.02 12.42 10.99
C ALA A 36 10.09 11.16 10.10
N ALA A 37 9.55 11.23 8.87
CA ALA A 37 9.59 10.16 7.89
C ALA A 37 10.84 10.20 7.00
N GLY A 38 11.69 11.21 7.14
CA GLY A 38 12.92 11.36 6.37
C GLY A 38 12.72 12.05 5.02
N PHE A 39 11.72 12.90 4.86
CA PHE A 39 11.43 13.60 3.61
C PHE A 39 11.42 15.12 3.76
N ARG A 40 11.72 15.83 2.67
CA ARG A 40 11.68 17.30 2.61
C ARG A 40 10.24 17.78 2.40
N ASN A 41 9.48 17.86 3.49
CA ASN A 41 8.10 18.32 3.49
C ASN A 41 7.94 19.72 4.13
N PRO A 42 6.85 20.44 3.82
CA PRO A 42 6.47 21.62 4.59
C PRO A 42 6.08 21.21 6.01
N ASP A 43 6.12 22.13 6.97
CA ASP A 43 5.88 21.83 8.39
C ASP A 43 4.48 21.25 8.64
N ARG A 44 3.53 21.55 7.75
CA ARG A 44 2.19 20.95 7.69
C ARG A 44 1.97 20.41 6.27
N PRO A 45 2.31 19.14 6.01
CA PRO A 45 2.06 18.50 4.72
C PRO A 45 0.57 18.47 4.42
N GLY A 46 0.19 18.82 3.20
CA GLY A 46 -1.18 18.70 2.70
C GLY A 46 -1.40 17.38 1.99
N THR A 47 -2.63 17.11 1.58
CA THR A 47 -2.99 15.84 0.92
C THR A 47 -3.62 16.03 -0.44
N ASP A 48 -3.55 17.21 -1.07
CA ASP A 48 -4.10 17.39 -2.41
C ASP A 48 -3.21 16.70 -3.45
N ILE A 49 -1.89 16.84 -3.29
CA ILE A 49 -0.89 16.31 -4.21
C ILE A 49 0.10 15.44 -3.44
N PHE A 50 0.21 14.18 -3.82
CA PHE A 50 1.26 13.27 -3.36
C PHE A 50 2.34 13.17 -4.42
N ILE A 51 3.57 13.54 -4.08
CA ILE A 51 4.70 13.65 -5.00
C ILE A 51 5.71 12.54 -4.69
N VAL A 52 6.16 11.80 -5.70
CA VAL A 52 7.26 10.82 -5.60
C VAL A 52 8.34 11.09 -6.63
N GLY A 53 9.60 10.78 -6.31
CA GLY A 53 10.70 10.85 -7.28
C GLY A 53 12.10 10.69 -6.67
N ASP A 54 13.13 11.00 -7.46
CA ASP A 54 14.54 10.85 -7.10
C ASP A 54 15.16 12.15 -6.53
N SER A 55 16.45 12.35 -6.79
CA SER A 55 17.21 13.57 -6.55
C SER A 55 16.66 14.83 -7.21
N TRP A 56 16.04 14.75 -8.39
CA TRP A 56 15.40 15.91 -9.03
C TRP A 56 14.17 16.36 -8.24
N THR A 57 13.33 15.40 -7.86
CA THR A 57 12.16 15.66 -7.01
C THR A 57 12.57 16.10 -5.60
N TYR A 58 13.62 15.53 -5.04
CA TYR A 58 14.17 15.93 -3.74
C TYR A 58 14.73 17.36 -3.72
N GLY A 59 15.09 17.92 -4.87
CA GLY A 59 15.76 19.23 -4.98
C GLY A 59 17.23 19.15 -4.56
N HIS A 60 17.97 18.16 -5.05
CA HIS A 60 19.41 18.08 -4.80
C HIS A 60 20.12 19.33 -5.33
N GLY A 61 21.10 19.84 -4.58
CA GLY A 61 21.84 21.06 -4.94
C GLY A 61 21.19 22.38 -4.48
N VAL A 62 19.97 22.33 -3.93
CA VAL A 62 19.28 23.50 -3.34
C VAL A 62 18.80 23.20 -1.91
N THR A 63 18.48 24.26 -1.16
CA THR A 63 17.88 24.13 0.17
C THR A 63 16.44 23.61 0.10
N LYS A 64 15.88 23.12 1.22
CA LYS A 64 14.47 22.71 1.30
C LYS A 64 13.54 23.80 0.73
N THR A 65 13.72 25.03 1.18
CA THR A 65 12.86 26.17 0.80
C THR A 65 12.96 26.57 -0.67
N GLU A 66 14.04 26.17 -1.35
CA GLU A 66 14.25 26.43 -2.77
C GLU A 66 13.81 25.27 -3.65
N SER A 67 13.53 24.08 -3.08
CA SER A 67 13.10 22.90 -3.84
C SER A 67 11.69 23.07 -4.43
N TRP A 68 11.47 22.57 -5.65
CA TRP A 68 10.22 22.82 -6.38
C TRP A 68 8.98 22.21 -5.69
N PRO A 69 9.04 21.05 -4.98
CA PRO A 69 7.86 20.57 -4.26
C PRO A 69 7.47 21.50 -3.11
N ILE A 70 8.46 22.14 -2.46
CA ILE A 70 8.22 23.10 -1.38
C ILE A 70 7.71 24.43 -1.95
N LEU A 71 8.19 24.86 -3.11
CA LEU A 71 7.63 26.02 -3.80
C LEU A 71 6.15 25.78 -4.19
N LEU A 72 5.81 24.60 -4.72
CA LEU A 72 4.42 24.22 -4.99
C LEU A 72 3.54 24.18 -3.73
N SER A 73 4.11 23.84 -2.57
CA SER A 73 3.37 23.79 -1.31
C SER A 73 2.84 25.16 -0.83
N GLN A 74 3.27 26.26 -1.46
CA GLN A 74 2.74 27.59 -1.20
C GLN A 74 1.30 27.75 -1.70
N ASN A 75 0.95 27.06 -2.79
CA ASN A 75 -0.35 27.17 -3.44
C ASN A 75 -1.18 25.88 -3.35
N PHE A 76 -0.55 24.74 -3.05
CA PHE A 76 -1.22 23.44 -2.97
C PHE A 76 -0.89 22.68 -1.68
N GLY A 77 -1.83 21.81 -1.24
CA GLY A 77 -1.56 20.86 -0.17
C GLY A 77 -0.65 19.72 -0.63
N VAL A 78 0.66 19.85 -0.43
CA VAL A 78 1.66 18.89 -0.93
C VAL A 78 2.20 17.98 0.16
N THR A 79 2.34 16.70 -0.15
CA THR A 79 3.24 15.75 0.52
C THR A 79 4.22 15.18 -0.51
N CYS A 80 5.52 15.23 -0.22
CA CYS A 80 6.60 14.75 -1.08
C CYS A 80 7.37 13.60 -0.42
N CYS A 81 7.54 12.51 -1.16
CA CYS A 81 8.36 11.35 -0.81
C CYS A 81 9.41 11.13 -1.90
N ALA A 82 10.57 11.75 -1.73
CA ALA A 82 11.67 11.66 -2.67
C ALA A 82 13.02 11.52 -1.96
N ALA A 83 13.97 10.85 -2.61
CA ALA A 83 15.34 10.75 -2.14
C ALA A 83 16.33 10.54 -3.30
N GLY A 84 17.55 11.05 -3.12
CA GLY A 84 18.60 10.92 -4.12
C GLY A 84 18.94 9.47 -4.43
N GLY A 85 18.92 9.13 -5.72
CA GLY A 85 19.22 7.79 -6.21
C GLY A 85 18.08 6.78 -6.05
N TRP A 86 16.84 7.20 -5.83
CA TRP A 86 15.68 6.34 -6.03
C TRP A 86 15.45 6.03 -7.52
N GLY A 87 14.75 4.94 -7.79
CA GLY A 87 14.17 4.64 -9.11
C GLY A 87 12.69 4.24 -8.97
N SER A 88 12.09 3.80 -10.07
CA SER A 88 10.66 3.47 -10.14
C SER A 88 10.17 2.45 -9.09
N PHE A 89 11.05 1.55 -8.62
CA PHE A 89 10.71 0.61 -7.55
C PHE A 89 10.40 1.33 -6.24
N GLN A 90 11.19 2.33 -5.86
CA GLN A 90 10.91 3.15 -4.68
C GLN A 90 9.68 4.03 -4.88
N TYR A 91 9.43 4.50 -6.10
CA TYR A 91 8.23 5.30 -6.39
C TYR A 91 6.97 4.47 -6.15
N PHE A 92 6.95 3.25 -6.70
CA PHE A 92 5.87 2.30 -6.49
C PHE A 92 5.66 1.98 -5.00
N MET A 93 6.74 1.68 -4.26
CA MET A 93 6.62 1.45 -2.81
C MET A 93 6.08 2.69 -2.07
N ALA A 94 6.53 3.90 -2.44
CA ALA A 94 6.06 5.14 -1.80
C ALA A 94 4.56 5.37 -2.06
N VAL A 95 4.11 5.17 -3.30
CA VAL A 95 2.68 5.22 -3.65
C VAL A 95 1.90 4.17 -2.87
N GLN A 96 2.38 2.93 -2.82
CA GLN A 96 1.68 1.84 -2.16
C GLN A 96 1.61 1.97 -0.63
N GLU A 97 2.66 2.47 0.01
CA GLU A 97 2.78 2.46 1.48
C GLU A 97 2.46 3.81 2.13
N LEU A 98 2.73 4.92 1.44
CA LEU A 98 2.77 6.26 2.04
C LEU A 98 1.73 7.23 1.47
N MET A 99 1.14 6.96 0.30
CA MET A 99 0.16 7.86 -0.31
C MET A 99 -1.10 8.01 0.56
N PRO A 100 -1.48 9.25 0.95
CA PRO A 100 -2.72 9.49 1.68
C PRO A 100 -3.95 9.12 0.85
N VAL A 101 -5.01 8.61 1.50
CA VAL A 101 -6.28 8.26 0.83
C VAL A 101 -7.00 9.51 0.29
N SER A 102 -6.76 10.68 0.88
CA SER A 102 -7.34 11.95 0.45
C SER A 102 -6.60 12.62 -0.71
N THR A 103 -5.58 11.95 -1.28
CA THR A 103 -4.84 12.43 -2.45
C THR A 103 -5.79 12.70 -3.61
N LYS A 104 -5.63 13.83 -4.30
CA LYS A 104 -6.35 14.13 -5.54
C LYS A 104 -5.49 13.81 -6.76
N ILE A 105 -4.21 14.19 -6.69
CA ILE A 105 -3.23 13.97 -7.75
C ILE A 105 -2.02 13.22 -7.18
N CYS A 106 -1.65 12.11 -7.81
CA CYS A 106 -0.38 11.44 -7.58
C CYS A 106 0.61 11.88 -8.66
N LEU A 107 1.61 12.69 -8.31
CA LEU A 107 2.62 13.21 -9.22
C LEU A 107 3.89 12.37 -9.15
N ILE A 108 4.27 11.76 -10.27
CA ILE A 108 5.45 10.91 -10.40
C ILE A 108 6.53 11.67 -11.17
N GLY A 109 7.55 12.14 -10.46
CA GLY A 109 8.72 12.79 -11.04
C GLY A 109 9.78 11.77 -11.47
N PHE A 110 9.88 11.52 -12.77
CA PHE A 110 10.76 10.51 -13.35
C PHE A 110 11.94 11.15 -14.09
N TYR A 111 13.16 10.87 -13.65
CA TYR A 111 14.38 11.45 -14.20
C TYR A 111 15.08 10.50 -15.18
N LEU A 112 15.18 10.93 -16.45
CA LEU A 112 15.81 10.13 -17.51
C LEU A 112 17.31 9.91 -17.29
N GLY A 113 17.97 10.72 -16.46
CA GLY A 113 19.42 10.67 -16.37
C GLY A 113 19.98 9.42 -15.71
N ASN A 114 19.24 8.75 -14.83
CA ASN A 114 19.69 7.50 -14.18
C ASN A 114 18.57 6.63 -13.60
N ASP A 115 17.30 7.05 -13.61
CA ASP A 115 16.23 6.28 -12.95
C ASP A 115 16.04 4.89 -13.54
N LEU A 116 16.30 4.68 -14.84
CA LEU A 116 16.23 3.35 -15.45
C LEU A 116 17.27 2.39 -14.85
N VAL A 117 18.50 2.86 -14.72
CA VAL A 117 19.59 2.07 -14.14
C VAL A 117 19.37 1.86 -12.66
N ASP A 118 18.88 2.88 -11.95
CA ASP A 118 18.56 2.78 -10.54
C ASP A 118 17.34 1.84 -10.32
N ALA A 119 16.33 1.84 -11.20
CA ALA A 119 15.22 0.88 -11.16
C ALA A 119 15.73 -0.57 -11.28
N PHE A 120 16.60 -0.86 -12.26
CA PHE A 120 17.20 -2.18 -12.40
C PHE A 120 18.05 -2.55 -11.18
N LYS A 121 18.97 -1.66 -10.80
CA LYS A 121 19.90 -1.89 -9.68
C LYS A 121 19.16 -2.12 -8.37
N TRP A 122 18.14 -1.33 -8.07
CA TRP A 122 17.47 -1.40 -6.78
C TRP A 122 16.45 -2.52 -6.71
N THR A 123 15.75 -2.82 -7.81
CA THR A 123 14.90 -4.01 -7.84
C THR A 123 15.77 -5.27 -7.66
N LYS A 124 16.96 -5.33 -8.26
CA LYS A 124 17.91 -6.45 -8.07
C LYS A 124 18.25 -6.67 -6.60
N ASN A 125 18.58 -5.59 -5.89
CA ASN A 125 19.14 -5.62 -4.54
C ASN A 125 18.12 -5.42 -3.41
N SER A 126 16.85 -5.20 -3.73
CA SER A 126 15.80 -4.94 -2.75
C SER A 126 15.52 -6.16 -1.88
N LYS A 127 15.36 -5.95 -0.57
CA LYS A 127 14.85 -6.96 0.37
C LYS A 127 13.32 -6.92 0.53
N SER A 128 12.64 -5.97 -0.12
CA SER A 128 11.19 -5.86 -0.05
C SER A 128 10.52 -7.08 -0.70
N PRO A 129 9.48 -7.69 -0.09
CA PRO A 129 8.75 -8.80 -0.68
C PRO A 129 8.06 -8.40 -1.99
N LEU A 130 7.80 -7.10 -2.21
CA LEU A 130 7.23 -6.57 -3.44
C LEU A 130 8.15 -6.79 -4.66
N ARG A 131 9.45 -7.01 -4.44
CA ARG A 131 10.42 -7.35 -5.50
C ARG A 131 9.94 -8.53 -6.35
N HIS A 132 9.32 -9.54 -5.74
CA HIS A 132 8.86 -10.75 -6.44
C HIS A 132 7.78 -10.50 -7.48
N ARG A 133 7.12 -9.33 -7.47
CA ARG A 133 6.13 -8.95 -8.50
C ARG A 133 6.78 -8.58 -9.83
N PHE A 134 8.01 -8.09 -9.80
CA PHE A 134 8.67 -7.49 -10.97
C PHE A 134 9.95 -8.21 -11.39
N TRP A 135 10.61 -8.90 -10.46
CA TRP A 135 11.90 -9.56 -10.74
C TRP A 135 11.73 -11.01 -11.17
N CYS A 136 12.39 -11.40 -12.27
CA CYS A 136 12.51 -12.79 -12.71
C CYS A 136 13.98 -13.25 -12.75
N ASP A 137 14.20 -14.57 -12.69
CA ASP A 137 15.54 -15.19 -12.62
C ASP A 137 16.40 -14.89 -13.86
N GLU A 138 15.79 -14.57 -15.00
CA GLU A 138 16.50 -14.20 -16.23
C GLU A 138 17.30 -12.90 -16.06
N PHE A 139 16.82 -11.98 -15.22
CA PHE A 139 17.47 -10.70 -14.97
C PHE A 139 18.76 -10.82 -14.15
N ASP A 140 18.99 -11.94 -13.46
CA ASP A 140 20.20 -12.13 -12.66
C ASP A 140 21.47 -12.18 -13.51
N ARG A 141 21.33 -12.64 -14.77
CA ARG A 141 22.42 -12.73 -15.77
C ARG A 141 22.80 -11.38 -16.37
N VAL A 142 21.96 -10.36 -16.19
CA VAL A 142 22.20 -9.02 -16.75
C VAL A 142 23.21 -8.27 -15.86
N PRO A 143 24.34 -7.80 -16.42
CA PRO A 143 25.36 -7.10 -15.65
C PRO A 143 24.86 -5.72 -15.21
N LEU A 144 25.26 -5.30 -14.00
CA LEU A 144 25.01 -3.92 -13.56
C LEU A 144 25.90 -2.95 -14.34
N ILE A 145 25.35 -1.79 -14.70
CA ILE A 145 26.15 -0.67 -15.18
C ILE A 145 26.95 -0.13 -13.98
N MET A 146 28.26 -0.29 -14.03
CA MET A 146 29.15 0.14 -12.96
C MET A 146 29.23 1.68 -12.99
N LYS A 147 28.68 2.38 -11.98
CA LYS A 147 28.89 3.83 -11.82
C LYS A 147 30.42 4.05 -11.76
N TRP A 148 30.99 4.74 -12.75
CA TRP A 148 32.41 5.08 -12.82
C TRP A 148 32.90 5.57 -11.44
N LYS A 149 33.96 4.96 -10.87
CA LYS A 149 34.39 5.19 -9.48
C LYS A 149 34.81 6.65 -9.23
N ASP A 150 33.88 7.48 -8.76
CA ASP A 150 34.12 8.88 -8.34
C ASP A 150 35.22 9.03 -7.26
N ARG A 151 35.55 7.97 -6.50
CA ARG A 151 36.63 7.98 -5.49
C ARG A 151 38.03 8.10 -6.09
N VAL A 152 38.33 7.33 -7.14
CA VAL A 152 39.64 7.36 -7.81
C VAL A 152 39.85 8.72 -8.49
N ARG A 153 38.75 9.25 -9.05
CA ARG A 153 38.72 10.52 -9.78
C ARG A 153 38.89 11.74 -8.88
N ASN A 154 38.21 11.78 -7.73
CA ASN A 154 38.38 12.87 -6.76
C ASN A 154 39.80 12.88 -6.16
N TYR A 155 40.47 11.73 -6.09
CA TYR A 155 41.85 11.64 -5.68
C TYR A 155 42.79 12.22 -6.77
N GLN A 156 42.63 11.82 -8.03
CA GLN A 156 43.42 12.35 -9.16
C GLN A 156 43.25 13.86 -9.36
N ILE A 157 42.03 14.39 -9.25
CA ILE A 157 41.79 15.84 -9.35
C ILE A 157 42.45 16.58 -8.19
N ARG A 158 42.41 16.03 -6.96
CA ARG A 158 43.13 16.62 -5.82
C ARG A 158 44.63 16.59 -6.02
N GLU A 159 45.19 15.51 -6.59
CA GLU A 159 46.60 15.44 -6.94
C GLU A 159 46.98 16.49 -8.00
N ILE A 160 46.21 16.62 -9.09
CA ILE A 160 46.46 17.63 -10.12
C ILE A 160 46.37 19.05 -9.56
N MET A 161 45.35 19.32 -8.72
CA MET A 161 45.23 20.61 -8.02
C MET A 161 46.43 20.87 -7.10
N ALA A 162 46.91 19.86 -6.38
CA ALA A 162 48.03 19.98 -5.46
C ALA A 162 49.38 20.15 -6.19
N VAL A 163 49.58 19.46 -7.31
CA VAL A 163 50.81 19.50 -8.11
C VAL A 163 50.91 20.78 -8.93
N GLU A 164 49.81 21.19 -9.58
CA GLU A 164 49.81 22.29 -10.54
C GLU A 164 49.35 23.62 -9.91
N SER A 165 48.89 23.63 -8.66
CA SER A 165 48.38 24.81 -7.95
C SER A 165 47.28 25.56 -8.70
N ILE A 166 46.40 24.80 -9.36
CA ILE A 166 45.31 25.32 -10.20
C ILE A 166 43.95 25.10 -9.55
N SER A 167 42.96 25.92 -9.95
CA SER A 167 41.59 25.75 -9.49
C SER A 167 41.05 24.38 -9.87
N LYS A 168 40.05 23.88 -9.14
CA LYS A 168 39.39 22.60 -9.44
C LYS A 168 38.92 22.52 -10.90
N ILE A 169 38.44 23.64 -11.45
CA ILE A 169 38.02 23.77 -12.85
C ILE A 169 39.22 23.55 -13.79
N LYS A 170 40.33 24.25 -13.58
CA LYS A 170 41.55 24.06 -14.38
C LYS A 170 42.15 22.66 -14.21
N ALA A 171 42.06 22.05 -13.03
CA ALA A 171 42.51 20.68 -12.80
C ALA A 171 41.64 19.67 -13.56
N PHE A 172 40.34 19.92 -13.69
CA PHE A 172 39.46 19.15 -14.55
C PHE A 172 39.79 19.33 -16.04
N GLU A 173 40.06 20.56 -16.49
CA GLU A 173 40.51 20.85 -17.85
C GLU A 173 41.84 20.16 -18.18
N LEU A 174 42.80 20.16 -17.23
CA LEU A 174 44.09 19.50 -17.40
C LEU A 174 43.98 17.97 -17.39
N ALA A 175 43.13 17.41 -16.52
CA ALA A 175 42.83 15.97 -16.51
C ALA A 175 42.21 15.54 -17.84
N HIS A 176 41.31 16.34 -18.39
CA HIS A 176 40.67 16.14 -19.69
C HIS A 176 41.66 16.15 -20.88
N GLN A 177 42.74 16.94 -20.78
CA GLN A 177 43.80 16.95 -21.79
C GLN A 177 44.78 15.78 -21.68
N ARG A 178 44.95 15.20 -20.48
CA ARG A 178 45.95 14.15 -20.19
C ARG A 178 45.39 12.74 -20.36
N ASP A 179 44.13 12.53 -19.98
CA ASP A 179 43.42 11.27 -20.11
C ASP A 179 42.18 11.52 -20.98
N ASN A 180 41.89 10.64 -21.93
CA ASN A 180 40.76 10.70 -22.85
C ASN A 180 39.41 10.58 -22.10
N ILE A 181 39.01 11.62 -21.36
CA ILE A 181 37.94 11.61 -20.36
C ILE A 181 36.62 12.14 -20.95
N ASP A 182 35.52 11.45 -20.62
CA ASP A 182 34.09 11.78 -20.81
C ASP A 182 33.60 13.06 -20.10
N ILE A 183 34.37 14.14 -20.14
CA ILE A 183 33.94 15.47 -19.71
C ILE A 183 34.02 16.41 -20.90
N LEU A 184 32.94 17.14 -21.16
CA LEU A 184 32.99 18.28 -22.08
C LEU A 184 32.82 19.58 -21.30
N ALA A 185 33.63 20.58 -21.62
CA ALA A 185 33.54 21.91 -21.05
C ALA A 185 33.32 22.94 -22.16
N PHE A 186 32.20 23.66 -22.11
CA PHE A 186 31.88 24.74 -23.05
C PHE A 186 31.75 26.06 -22.30
N LYS A 187 32.17 27.16 -22.92
CA LYS A 187 31.77 28.49 -22.46
C LYS A 187 30.47 28.86 -23.14
N ILE A 188 29.43 28.96 -22.34
CA ILE A 188 28.10 29.34 -22.79
C ILE A 188 27.84 30.73 -22.21
N GLU A 189 27.75 31.71 -23.10
CA GLU A 189 27.56 33.13 -22.73
C GLU A 189 28.62 33.61 -21.71
N GLY A 190 29.87 33.18 -21.93
CA GLY A 190 31.00 33.50 -21.07
C GLY A 190 31.08 32.69 -19.77
N ILE A 191 30.06 31.89 -19.45
CA ILE A 191 30.02 31.07 -18.24
C ILE A 191 30.42 29.63 -18.59
N PRO A 192 31.43 29.06 -17.92
CA PRO A 192 31.78 27.65 -18.11
C PRO A 192 30.61 26.73 -17.78
N GLN A 193 30.44 25.68 -18.57
CA GLN A 193 29.48 24.60 -18.34
C GLN A 193 30.17 23.28 -18.58
N ILE A 194 30.00 22.36 -17.63
CA ILE A 194 30.67 21.07 -17.63
C ILE A 194 29.61 19.97 -17.75
N PHE A 195 29.88 18.99 -18.61
CA PHE A 195 28.98 17.90 -19.02
C PHE A 195 29.66 16.55 -18.96
N ARG A 196 28.89 15.46 -18.88
CA ARG A 196 29.36 14.07 -18.99
C ARG A 196 28.53 13.27 -20.01
N PRO A 197 28.56 13.65 -21.30
CA PRO A 197 27.61 13.14 -22.27
C PRO A 197 27.74 11.65 -22.54
N ARG A 198 28.95 11.08 -22.65
CA ARG A 198 29.08 9.62 -22.85
C ARG A 198 28.52 8.82 -21.67
N GLN A 199 28.90 9.19 -20.44
CA GLN A 199 28.33 8.58 -19.23
C GLN A 199 26.80 8.70 -19.23
N ARG A 200 26.27 9.88 -19.56
CA ARG A 200 24.82 10.08 -19.60
C ARG A 200 24.15 9.24 -20.69
N ALA A 201 24.75 9.17 -21.87
CA ALA A 201 24.27 8.38 -22.99
C ALA A 201 24.20 6.89 -22.63
N GLU A 202 25.21 6.34 -21.94
CA GLU A 202 25.21 4.94 -21.48
C GLU A 202 24.09 4.64 -20.47
N LEU A 203 23.73 5.58 -19.60
CA LEU A 203 22.71 5.37 -18.58
C LEU A 203 21.27 5.37 -19.14
N ILE A 204 21.08 5.85 -20.37
CA ILE A 204 19.77 5.96 -21.02
C ILE A 204 19.71 5.24 -22.37
N ASN A 205 20.81 4.65 -22.84
CA ASN A 205 20.88 3.91 -24.10
C ASN A 205 20.08 2.60 -23.99
N PRO A 206 18.96 2.45 -24.70
CA PRO A 206 18.08 1.31 -24.52
C PRO A 206 18.58 0.05 -25.26
N GLU A 207 19.69 0.13 -26.01
CA GLU A 207 20.43 -1.02 -26.53
C GLU A 207 21.28 -1.72 -25.45
N ILE A 208 21.55 -1.05 -24.33
CA ILE A 208 22.26 -1.66 -23.20
C ILE A 208 21.24 -2.49 -22.40
N GLN A 209 21.51 -3.79 -22.25
CA GLN A 209 20.59 -4.75 -21.64
C GLN A 209 20.09 -4.31 -20.25
N ALA A 210 20.96 -3.74 -19.41
CA ALA A 210 20.57 -3.26 -18.08
C ALA A 210 19.62 -2.05 -18.13
N VAL A 211 19.81 -1.13 -19.08
CA VAL A 211 18.91 0.01 -19.30
C VAL A 211 17.57 -0.51 -19.84
N ARG A 212 17.61 -1.43 -20.80
CA ARG A 212 16.41 -2.07 -21.36
C ARG A 212 15.56 -2.73 -20.28
N VAL A 213 16.16 -3.57 -19.43
CA VAL A 213 15.45 -4.19 -18.30
C VAL A 213 14.94 -3.13 -17.32
N GLY A 214 15.74 -2.09 -17.04
CA GLY A 214 15.31 -0.95 -16.23
C GLY A 214 14.07 -0.24 -16.79
N LEU A 215 13.97 -0.11 -18.11
CA LEU A 215 12.81 0.45 -18.80
C LEU A 215 11.58 -0.45 -18.69
N GLU A 216 11.74 -1.76 -18.89
CA GLU A 216 10.63 -2.72 -18.72
C GLU A 216 10.11 -2.73 -17.27
N LEU A 217 11.01 -2.76 -16.29
CA LEU A 217 10.64 -2.67 -14.87
C LEU A 217 9.91 -1.37 -14.56
N THR A 218 10.40 -0.25 -15.10
CA THR A 218 9.77 1.06 -14.91
C THR A 218 8.37 1.12 -15.50
N LYS A 219 8.17 0.62 -16.73
CA LYS A 219 6.84 0.54 -17.35
C LYS A 219 5.90 -0.32 -16.51
N ALA A 220 6.33 -1.50 -16.06
CA ALA A 220 5.52 -2.38 -15.22
C ALA A 220 5.12 -1.73 -13.88
N MET A 221 6.03 -1.01 -13.23
CA MET A 221 5.74 -0.29 -11.98
C MET A 221 4.84 0.92 -12.20
N PHE A 222 4.96 1.60 -13.33
CA PHE A 222 4.05 2.69 -13.69
C PHE A 222 2.64 2.19 -13.91
N VAL A 223 2.44 1.04 -14.55
CA VAL A 223 1.12 0.39 -14.66
C VAL A 223 0.52 0.13 -13.28
N GLU A 224 1.30 -0.44 -12.35
CA GLU A 224 0.79 -0.68 -10.98
C GLU A 224 0.47 0.62 -10.22
N ILE A 225 1.24 1.69 -10.43
CA ILE A 225 0.93 3.01 -9.87
C ILE A 225 -0.38 3.56 -10.46
N ILE A 226 -0.56 3.45 -11.78
CA ILE A 226 -1.79 3.86 -12.49
C ILE A 226 -2.98 3.09 -11.91
N ASP A 227 -2.88 1.76 -11.80
CA ASP A 227 -3.92 0.92 -11.23
C ASP A 227 -4.27 1.34 -9.79
N ILE A 228 -3.27 1.63 -8.95
CA ILE A 228 -3.51 2.12 -7.58
C ILE A 228 -4.27 3.46 -7.60
N CYS A 229 -3.89 4.37 -8.50
CA CYS A 229 -4.50 5.69 -8.60
C CYS A 229 -5.95 5.59 -9.10
N GLU A 230 -6.19 4.88 -10.20
CA GLU A 230 -7.52 4.68 -10.79
C GLU A 230 -8.49 4.02 -9.79
N ASN A 231 -8.05 2.95 -9.12
CA ASN A 231 -8.86 2.26 -8.12
C ASN A 231 -9.18 3.12 -6.89
N SER A 232 -8.43 4.19 -6.68
CA SER A 232 -8.60 5.14 -5.56
C SER A 232 -9.27 6.44 -6.00
N GLY A 233 -9.65 6.60 -7.28
CA GLY A 233 -10.18 7.85 -7.83
C GLY A 233 -9.17 9.01 -7.79
N ILE A 234 -7.88 8.71 -7.86
CA ILE A 234 -6.76 9.65 -7.85
C ILE A 234 -6.28 9.84 -9.30
N GLU A 235 -5.99 11.07 -9.70
CA GLU A 235 -5.42 11.36 -11.03
C GLU A 235 -3.89 11.14 -11.02
N PRO A 236 -3.34 10.18 -11.78
CA PRO A 236 -1.90 10.06 -11.95
C PRO A 236 -1.36 11.12 -12.93
N LEU A 237 -0.30 11.83 -12.54
CA LEU A 237 0.43 12.78 -13.38
C LEU A 237 1.91 12.40 -13.48
N PHE A 238 2.37 12.04 -14.67
CA PHE A 238 3.78 11.73 -14.92
C PHE A 238 4.56 12.96 -15.39
N VAL A 239 5.60 13.34 -14.65
CA VAL A 239 6.49 14.46 -14.98
C VAL A 239 7.84 13.90 -15.38
N ILE A 240 8.24 14.10 -16.64
CA ILE A 240 9.52 13.63 -17.17
C ILE A 240 10.57 14.73 -17.02
N PHE A 241 11.64 14.43 -16.28
CA PHE A 241 12.80 15.32 -16.13
C PHE A 241 13.92 14.93 -17.12
N PRO A 242 14.46 15.89 -17.88
CA PRO A 242 15.56 15.67 -18.83
C PRO A 242 16.93 15.71 -18.15
N SER A 243 17.96 15.15 -18.77
CA SER A 243 19.34 15.46 -18.37
C SER A 243 19.74 16.90 -18.71
N LYS A 244 20.71 17.42 -17.96
CA LYS A 244 21.38 18.69 -18.28
C LYS A 244 21.89 18.66 -19.73
N GLU A 245 22.51 17.56 -20.15
CA GLU A 245 23.01 17.39 -21.50
C GLU A 245 21.91 17.54 -22.57
N ALA A 246 20.78 16.86 -22.39
CA ALA A 246 19.64 16.94 -23.30
C ALA A 246 19.04 18.35 -23.37
N CYS A 247 18.93 19.07 -22.23
CA CYS A 247 18.47 20.46 -22.24
C CYS A 247 19.36 21.35 -23.12
N PHE A 248 20.68 21.23 -22.99
CA PHE A 248 21.61 22.04 -23.77
C PHE A 248 21.61 21.64 -25.25
N ALA A 249 21.57 20.34 -25.58
CA ALA A 249 21.45 19.85 -26.95
C ALA A 249 20.16 20.33 -27.61
N ALA A 250 19.03 20.29 -26.90
CA ALA A 250 17.74 20.77 -27.41
C ALA A 250 17.73 22.29 -27.64
N SER A 251 18.35 23.06 -26.74
CA SER A 251 18.45 24.52 -26.86
C SER A 251 19.44 24.99 -27.94
N ARG A 252 20.47 24.18 -28.22
CA ARG A 252 21.55 24.48 -29.16
C ARG A 252 21.89 23.23 -29.97
N PRO A 253 21.07 22.86 -30.96
CA PRO A 253 21.35 21.70 -31.81
C PRO A 253 22.73 21.80 -32.46
N GLY A 254 23.50 20.71 -32.43
CA GLY A 254 24.86 20.67 -32.98
C GLY A 254 25.94 21.29 -32.08
N LEU A 255 25.63 21.56 -30.80
CA LEU A 255 26.63 22.00 -29.81
C LEU A 255 27.78 21.00 -29.67
N HIS A 256 27.46 19.70 -29.64
CA HIS A 256 28.45 18.62 -29.70
C HIS A 256 27.78 17.28 -30.04
N PRO A 257 28.36 16.42 -30.91
CA PRO A 257 27.75 15.16 -31.32
C PRO A 257 27.36 14.23 -30.16
N GLU A 258 28.19 14.15 -29.12
CA GLU A 258 27.89 13.31 -27.95
C GLU A 258 26.70 13.81 -27.13
N MET A 259 26.43 15.12 -27.14
CA MET A 259 25.25 15.69 -26.48
C MET A 259 23.97 15.39 -27.29
N ASP A 260 24.09 15.43 -28.62
CA ASP A 260 23.00 15.05 -29.52
C ASP A 260 22.65 13.56 -29.40
N ILE A 261 23.65 12.70 -29.13
CA ILE A 261 23.43 11.27 -28.81
C ILE A 261 22.60 11.11 -27.53
N VAL A 262 22.93 11.85 -26.45
CA VAL A 262 22.13 11.83 -25.21
C VAL A 262 20.68 12.20 -25.49
N LEU A 263 20.47 13.30 -26.20
CA LEU A 263 19.12 13.77 -26.57
C LEU A 263 18.38 12.72 -27.41
N SER A 264 19.06 12.07 -28.36
CA SER A 264 18.47 11.02 -29.20
C SER A 264 17.98 9.83 -28.37
N HIS A 265 18.79 9.34 -27.43
CA HIS A 265 18.37 8.24 -26.55
C HIS A 265 17.22 8.65 -25.62
N GLU A 266 17.24 9.87 -25.07
CA GLU A 266 16.12 10.38 -24.27
C GLU A 266 14.82 10.47 -25.10
N VAL A 267 14.90 10.89 -26.37
CA VAL A 267 13.75 10.92 -27.28
C VAL A 267 13.19 9.51 -27.52
N GLU A 268 14.06 8.52 -27.70
CA GLU A 268 13.66 7.12 -27.88
C GLU A 268 12.93 6.56 -26.64
N VAL A 269 13.52 6.72 -25.46
CA VAL A 269 12.90 6.27 -24.20
C VAL A 269 11.58 7.00 -23.95
N LYS A 270 11.53 8.32 -24.19
CA LYS A 270 10.28 9.10 -24.07
C LYS A 270 9.20 8.62 -25.04
N LYS A 271 9.57 8.15 -26.24
CA LYS A 271 8.61 7.60 -27.20
C LYS A 271 7.89 6.38 -26.63
N GLU A 272 8.62 5.48 -25.97
CA GLU A 272 8.04 4.30 -25.30
C GLU A 272 7.18 4.68 -24.09
N LEU A 273 7.68 5.54 -23.20
CA LEU A 273 6.92 5.98 -22.03
C LEU A 273 5.64 6.72 -22.43
N LYS A 274 5.71 7.64 -23.41
CA LYS A 274 4.53 8.34 -23.93
C LYS A 274 3.57 7.40 -24.66
N ALA A 275 4.03 6.26 -25.19
CA ALA A 275 3.14 5.23 -25.74
C ALA A 275 2.34 4.56 -24.63
N LEU A 276 2.99 4.16 -23.53
CA LEU A 276 2.33 3.64 -22.33
C LEU A 276 1.32 4.65 -21.78
N PHE A 277 1.70 5.93 -21.67
CA PHE A 277 0.80 6.94 -21.12
C PHE A 277 -0.45 7.17 -21.99
N ARG A 278 -0.33 7.07 -23.32
CA ARG A 278 -1.48 7.12 -24.22
C ARG A 278 -2.34 5.86 -24.15
N GLU A 279 -1.73 4.70 -23.98
CA GLU A 279 -2.44 3.42 -23.84
C GLU A 279 -3.34 3.42 -22.59
N HIS A 280 -2.88 4.02 -21.50
CA HIS A 280 -3.61 4.12 -20.24
C HIS A 280 -4.39 5.44 -20.05
N ASP A 281 -4.44 6.31 -21.05
CA ASP A 281 -5.10 7.64 -20.97
C ASP A 281 -4.67 8.49 -19.76
N VAL A 282 -3.37 8.49 -19.44
CA VAL A 282 -2.83 9.22 -18.26
C VAL A 282 -2.13 10.52 -18.62
N SER A 283 -2.35 11.52 -17.75
CA SER A 283 -1.73 12.84 -17.86
C SER A 283 -0.22 12.76 -17.72
N ASN A 284 0.51 13.41 -18.64
CA ASN A 284 1.97 13.49 -18.59
C ASN A 284 2.50 14.80 -19.16
N THR A 285 3.68 15.21 -18.70
CA THR A 285 4.35 16.44 -19.13
C THR A 285 5.89 16.27 -19.18
N ASP A 286 6.56 17.08 -20.00
CA ASP A 286 8.00 17.01 -20.25
C ASP A 286 8.68 18.35 -19.92
N VAL A 287 9.50 18.34 -18.86
CA VAL A 287 10.14 19.55 -18.32
C VAL A 287 11.22 20.11 -19.26
N ILE A 288 11.68 19.32 -20.26
CA ILE A 288 12.61 19.83 -21.27
C ILE A 288 12.00 21.02 -22.05
N GLU A 289 10.67 21.07 -22.17
CA GLU A 289 9.96 22.10 -22.93
C GLU A 289 10.05 23.49 -22.30
N VAL A 290 10.40 23.57 -21.01
CA VAL A 290 10.63 24.84 -20.32
C VAL A 290 12.12 25.10 -20.09
N LEU A 291 12.89 24.08 -19.72
CA LEU A 291 14.31 24.25 -19.40
C LEU A 291 15.21 24.47 -20.63
N SER A 292 14.78 24.04 -21.82
CA SER A 292 15.56 24.26 -23.06
C SER A 292 15.28 25.60 -23.75
N LYS A 293 14.18 26.29 -23.41
CA LYS A 293 13.74 27.52 -24.10
C LYS A 293 14.54 28.76 -23.75
N GLN A 294 15.23 28.77 -22.60
CA GLN A 294 15.96 29.94 -22.08
C GLN A 294 17.42 29.55 -21.75
N PRO A 295 18.22 29.17 -22.78
CA PRO A 295 19.59 28.69 -22.58
C PRO A 295 20.53 29.72 -21.94
N GLU A 296 20.17 30.99 -21.96
CA GLU A 296 20.88 32.13 -21.35
C GLU A 296 20.73 32.19 -19.83
N ARG A 297 19.62 31.70 -19.28
CA ARG A 297 19.34 31.81 -17.85
C ARG A 297 20.10 30.81 -16.99
N LEU A 298 20.79 29.86 -17.62
CA LEU A 298 21.60 28.82 -16.99
C LEU A 298 20.89 28.22 -15.77
N PHE A 299 19.88 27.40 -16.02
CA PHE A 299 19.11 26.72 -14.98
C PHE A 299 19.90 25.64 -14.22
N PHE A 300 21.16 25.42 -14.57
CA PHE A 300 22.05 24.43 -13.96
C PHE A 300 23.25 25.13 -13.34
N ALA A 301 23.77 24.57 -12.25
CA ALA A 301 24.99 25.09 -11.64
C ALA A 301 26.18 25.08 -12.62
N ASN A 302 27.06 26.07 -12.50
CA ASN A 302 28.38 26.10 -13.17
C ASN A 302 29.32 25.08 -12.48
N SER A 303 28.99 23.80 -12.63
CA SER A 303 29.75 22.68 -12.09
C SER A 303 29.40 21.40 -12.84
N LEU A 304 29.94 20.28 -12.36
CA LEU A 304 29.57 18.93 -12.78
C LEU A 304 28.19 18.50 -12.28
N ASP A 305 27.54 19.31 -11.43
CA ASP A 305 26.20 19.04 -10.99
C ASP A 305 25.21 19.15 -12.16
N ALA A 306 24.39 18.12 -12.31
CA ALA A 306 23.38 18.00 -13.35
C ALA A 306 21.98 18.42 -12.86
N HIS A 307 21.84 18.82 -11.59
CA HIS A 307 20.58 19.27 -11.02
C HIS A 307 20.31 20.75 -11.33
N PRO A 308 19.03 21.15 -11.38
CA PRO A 308 18.64 22.54 -11.48
C PRO A 308 19.15 23.35 -10.28
N ASN A 309 19.56 24.60 -10.52
CA ASN A 309 19.80 25.57 -9.46
C ASN A 309 18.46 26.16 -8.95
N SER A 310 18.52 27.13 -8.04
CA SER A 310 17.33 27.78 -7.48
C SER A 310 16.41 28.39 -8.55
N GLU A 311 16.96 28.98 -9.61
CA GLU A 311 16.18 29.57 -10.70
C GLU A 311 15.54 28.50 -11.58
N GLY A 312 16.27 27.44 -11.93
CA GLY A 312 15.71 26.28 -12.64
C GLY A 312 14.58 25.64 -11.85
N THR A 313 14.73 25.55 -10.53
CA THR A 313 13.73 24.98 -9.64
C THR A 313 12.46 25.83 -9.55
N LYS A 314 12.58 27.17 -9.56
CA LYS A 314 11.43 28.08 -9.67
C LYS A 314 10.70 27.90 -11.01
N VAL A 315 11.42 27.80 -12.12
CA VAL A 315 10.82 27.57 -13.45
C VAL A 315 10.05 26.26 -13.48
N ILE A 316 10.58 25.20 -12.87
CA ILE A 316 9.88 23.91 -12.74
C ILE A 316 8.61 24.07 -11.90
N ALA A 317 8.70 24.74 -10.75
CA ALA A 317 7.54 24.94 -9.88
C ALA A 317 6.42 25.73 -10.58
N THR A 318 6.75 26.85 -11.23
CA THR A 318 5.78 27.66 -11.99
C THR A 318 5.15 26.86 -13.13
N TYR A 319 5.95 26.11 -13.88
CA TYR A 319 5.43 25.26 -14.94
C TYR A 319 4.47 24.18 -14.43
N LEU A 320 4.85 23.50 -13.35
CA LEU A 320 4.00 22.47 -12.76
C LEU A 320 2.74 23.06 -12.12
N GLU A 321 2.79 24.27 -11.60
CA GLU A 321 1.60 24.99 -11.13
C GLU A 321 0.60 25.24 -12.26
N GLU A 322 1.08 25.66 -13.45
CA GLU A 322 0.23 25.83 -14.64
C GLU A 322 -0.39 24.51 -15.13
N VAL A 323 0.33 23.39 -14.97
CA VAL A 323 -0.16 22.04 -15.32
C VAL A 323 -1.16 21.52 -14.27
N LEU A 324 -0.89 21.74 -12.99
CA LEU A 324 -1.66 21.20 -11.86
C LEU A 324 -2.96 21.96 -11.64
N SER A 325 -2.97 23.29 -11.81
CA SER A 325 -4.16 24.13 -11.60
C SER A 325 -5.39 23.64 -12.36
N PRO A 326 -5.36 23.42 -13.69
CA PRO A 326 -6.53 22.91 -14.41
C PRO A 326 -6.89 21.46 -14.06
N LEU A 327 -5.92 20.63 -13.66
CA LEU A 327 -6.19 19.26 -13.21
C LEU A 327 -6.92 19.23 -11.87
N LEU A 328 -6.48 20.05 -10.92
CA LEU A 328 -7.15 20.22 -9.64
C LEU A 328 -8.51 20.91 -9.79
N GLU A 329 -8.62 21.91 -10.65
CA GLU A 329 -9.90 22.52 -11.01
C GLU A 329 -10.81 21.51 -11.69
N LYS A 330 -10.32 20.66 -12.60
CA LYS A 330 -11.10 19.57 -13.20
C LYS A 330 -11.46 18.52 -12.17
N PHE A 331 -10.62 18.22 -11.18
CA PHE A 331 -10.95 17.31 -10.09
C PHE A 331 -12.05 17.90 -9.19
N ASP A 332 -11.91 19.17 -8.82
CA ASP A 332 -12.87 19.89 -7.98
C ASP A 332 -14.16 20.16 -8.77
N ASN A 333 -14.10 20.44 -10.07
CA ASN A 333 -15.21 20.63 -11.00
C ASN A 333 -15.85 19.31 -11.42
N ASN A 334 -15.13 18.23 -11.64
CA ASN A 334 -15.73 16.90 -11.84
C ASN A 334 -16.37 16.45 -10.55
N ASN A 335 -15.82 16.78 -9.39
CA ASN A 335 -16.55 16.63 -8.15
C ASN A 335 -17.74 17.59 -8.10
N LEU A 336 -17.63 18.86 -8.50
CA LEU A 336 -18.70 19.87 -8.50
C LEU A 336 -19.80 19.63 -9.54
N HIS A 337 -19.51 19.00 -10.66
CA HIS A 337 -20.41 18.53 -11.72
C HIS A 337 -20.96 17.16 -11.34
N THR A 338 -20.17 16.28 -10.72
CA THR A 338 -20.65 15.10 -9.95
C THR A 338 -21.32 15.51 -8.64
N PHE A 339 -21.35 16.79 -8.26
CA PHE A 339 -22.14 17.34 -7.15
C PHE A 339 -23.36 18.08 -7.72
N LYS A 340 -23.29 18.74 -8.90
CA LYS A 340 -24.40 19.48 -9.54
C LYS A 340 -25.30 18.58 -10.39
N ILE A 341 -24.74 17.65 -11.18
CA ILE A 341 -25.48 16.58 -11.86
C ILE A 341 -26.09 15.63 -10.81
N ASN A 342 -25.37 15.32 -9.73
CA ASN A 342 -25.94 14.52 -8.63
C ASN A 342 -26.89 15.29 -7.69
N MET A 343 -26.82 16.63 -7.61
CA MET A 343 -27.84 17.42 -6.93
C MET A 343 -29.12 17.58 -7.76
N GLN A 344 -29.02 17.45 -9.08
CA GLN A 344 -30.20 17.50 -9.93
C GLN A 344 -30.84 16.14 -10.19
N GLU A 345 -30.23 15.00 -9.80
CA GLU A 345 -30.93 13.71 -9.92
C GLU A 345 -30.47 12.52 -9.03
N THR A 346 -29.71 12.69 -7.92
CA THR A 346 -29.43 11.54 -7.02
C THR A 346 -29.92 11.73 -5.59
N LYS A 347 -30.92 10.93 -5.24
CA LYS A 347 -31.39 10.68 -3.88
C LYS A 347 -30.21 10.21 -3.01
N THR A 348 -29.97 10.81 -1.84
CA THR A 348 -28.98 10.31 -0.87
C THR A 348 -29.23 8.81 -0.60
N LYS A 349 -28.22 7.97 -0.87
CA LYS A 349 -28.37 6.52 -0.81
C LYS A 349 -28.31 6.05 0.66
N ARG A 350 -29.35 5.34 1.09
CA ARG A 350 -29.44 4.73 2.42
C ARG A 350 -28.91 3.29 2.38
N VAL A 351 -28.30 2.84 3.47
CA VAL A 351 -27.92 1.43 3.66
C VAL A 351 -28.40 0.96 5.02
N ILE A 352 -29.14 -0.15 5.05
CA ILE A 352 -29.62 -0.74 6.31
C ILE A 352 -28.53 -1.67 6.86
N VAL A 353 -28.11 -1.42 8.09
CA VAL A 353 -27.08 -2.21 8.76
C VAL A 353 -27.70 -2.88 9.98
N VAL A 354 -27.87 -4.20 9.90
CA VAL A 354 -28.42 -4.99 11.00
C VAL A 354 -27.31 -5.38 11.96
N LEU A 355 -27.45 -4.91 13.19
CA LEU A 355 -26.54 -5.10 14.32
C LEU A 355 -27.12 -6.10 15.33
N GLY A 356 -26.24 -6.63 16.17
CA GLY A 356 -26.64 -7.50 17.28
C GLY A 356 -25.67 -8.67 17.50
N ALA A 357 -25.77 -9.25 18.70
CA ALA A 357 -25.04 -10.45 19.03
C ALA A 357 -25.60 -11.67 18.26
N GLY A 358 -24.75 -12.65 17.96
CA GLY A 358 -25.20 -13.92 17.39
C GLY A 358 -26.32 -14.54 18.22
N ARG A 359 -27.30 -15.18 17.55
CA ARG A 359 -28.48 -15.80 18.17
C ARG A 359 -29.49 -14.83 18.80
N SER A 360 -29.32 -13.51 18.65
CA SER A 360 -30.29 -12.49 19.10
C SER A 360 -31.46 -12.26 18.15
N GLY A 361 -31.62 -13.09 17.11
CA GLY A 361 -32.69 -12.94 16.13
C GLY A 361 -32.33 -12.10 14.90
N THR A 362 -31.05 -11.79 14.67
CA THR A 362 -30.61 -11.02 13.49
C THR A 362 -30.98 -11.68 12.16
N SER A 363 -30.98 -13.02 12.07
CA SER A 363 -31.43 -13.73 10.85
C SER A 363 -32.94 -13.56 10.60
N LEU A 364 -33.77 -13.66 11.64
CA LEU A 364 -35.21 -13.43 11.53
C LEU A 364 -35.49 -11.97 11.12
N LEU A 365 -34.79 -11.01 11.73
CA LEU A 365 -34.88 -9.60 11.36
C LEU A 365 -34.48 -9.37 9.89
N MET A 366 -33.39 -10.00 9.41
CA MET A 366 -33.00 -9.93 8.00
C MET A 366 -34.09 -10.50 7.08
N GLN A 367 -34.67 -11.66 7.42
CA GLN A 367 -35.76 -12.25 6.63
C GLN A 367 -36.96 -11.31 6.52
N VAL A 368 -37.39 -10.71 7.64
CA VAL A 368 -38.50 -9.75 7.64
C VAL A 368 -38.16 -8.53 6.79
N LEU A 369 -36.96 -7.94 6.93
CA LEU A 369 -36.55 -6.79 6.12
C LEU A 369 -36.51 -7.13 4.62
N VAL A 370 -35.98 -8.31 4.25
CA VAL A 370 -35.93 -8.77 2.86
C VAL A 370 -37.33 -8.93 2.27
N SER A 371 -38.24 -9.56 3.00
CA SER A 371 -39.62 -9.73 2.54
C SER A 371 -40.41 -8.41 2.52
N MET A 372 -39.94 -7.41 3.26
CA MET A 372 -40.43 -6.02 3.19
C MET A 372 -39.73 -5.19 2.10
N GLY A 373 -38.95 -5.82 1.22
CA GLY A 373 -38.35 -5.18 0.06
C GLY A 373 -36.91 -4.70 0.26
N MET A 374 -36.22 -5.03 1.35
CA MET A 374 -34.78 -4.79 1.47
C MET A 374 -34.01 -5.71 0.53
N ARG A 375 -33.10 -5.15 -0.27
CA ARG A 375 -32.18 -5.95 -1.09
C ARG A 375 -30.99 -6.41 -0.28
N ILE A 376 -30.55 -7.64 -0.55
CA ILE A 376 -29.33 -8.23 -0.01
C ILE A 376 -28.38 -8.64 -1.16
N SER A 377 -27.21 -9.16 -0.81
CA SER A 377 -26.25 -9.68 -1.79
C SER A 377 -26.77 -10.91 -2.52
N GLU A 378 -26.32 -11.11 -3.75
CA GLU A 378 -26.50 -12.36 -4.50
C GLU A 378 -25.56 -13.47 -3.98
N ASN A 379 -24.41 -13.08 -3.42
CA ASN A 379 -23.42 -13.99 -2.87
C ASN A 379 -23.56 -14.09 -1.35
N LEU A 380 -24.32 -15.08 -0.89
CA LEU A 380 -24.64 -15.28 0.53
C LEU A 380 -23.95 -16.52 1.10
N ILE A 381 -23.63 -16.46 2.40
CA ILE A 381 -23.20 -17.65 3.14
C ILE A 381 -24.30 -18.71 3.11
N THR A 382 -23.90 -19.94 2.82
CA THR A 382 -24.81 -21.09 2.74
C THR A 382 -25.49 -21.42 4.06
N ALA A 383 -26.71 -21.95 3.96
CA ALA A 383 -27.44 -22.48 5.10
C ALA A 383 -26.69 -23.64 5.77
N ASN A 384 -26.94 -23.83 7.06
CA ASN A 384 -26.33 -24.92 7.83
C ASN A 384 -27.38 -25.59 8.73
N ILE A 385 -27.02 -26.73 9.33
CA ILE A 385 -27.94 -27.54 10.17
C ILE A 385 -28.53 -26.72 11.33
N SER A 386 -27.78 -25.77 11.89
CA SER A 386 -28.21 -24.90 13.00
C SER A 386 -29.07 -23.70 12.58
N ASN A 387 -29.09 -23.40 11.28
CA ASN A 387 -29.88 -22.34 10.64
C ASN A 387 -30.24 -22.73 9.19
N PRO A 388 -31.30 -23.54 9.02
CA PRO A 388 -31.66 -24.13 7.72
C PRO A 388 -32.05 -23.12 6.64
N GLU A 389 -32.48 -21.92 7.03
CA GLU A 389 -32.86 -20.85 6.09
C GLU A 389 -31.71 -19.89 5.77
N GLY A 390 -30.51 -20.18 6.28
CA GLY A 390 -29.32 -19.41 6.00
C GLY A 390 -29.18 -18.16 6.86
N PRO A 391 -27.94 -17.71 7.12
CA PRO A 391 -27.70 -16.50 7.89
C PRO A 391 -28.04 -15.23 7.10
N LEU A 392 -28.21 -15.27 5.77
CA LEU A 392 -28.38 -14.05 4.94
C LEU A 392 -27.25 -13.03 5.17
N GLU A 393 -26.01 -13.53 5.27
CA GLU A 393 -24.78 -12.73 5.39
C GLU A 393 -24.11 -12.65 4.03
N ASP A 394 -23.68 -11.45 3.63
CA ASP A 394 -22.90 -11.24 2.40
C ASP A 394 -21.53 -11.93 2.55
N LEU A 395 -21.22 -12.87 1.65
CA LEU A 395 -20.02 -13.70 1.72
C LEU A 395 -18.74 -12.87 1.54
N ASP A 396 -18.77 -11.83 0.70
CA ASP A 396 -17.60 -10.99 0.42
C ASP A 396 -17.26 -10.12 1.64
N ILE A 397 -18.29 -9.60 2.32
CA ILE A 397 -18.15 -8.89 3.60
C ILE A 397 -17.65 -9.85 4.67
N PHE A 398 -18.22 -11.05 4.75
CA PHE A 398 -17.84 -12.07 5.73
C PHE A 398 -16.37 -12.46 5.62
N GLU A 399 -15.89 -12.75 4.41
CA GLU A 399 -14.50 -13.14 4.16
C GLU A 399 -13.54 -11.96 4.39
N THR A 400 -13.94 -10.74 3.99
CA THR A 400 -13.13 -9.54 4.25
C THR A 400 -12.97 -9.29 5.75
N HIS A 401 -14.06 -9.35 6.51
CA HIS A 401 -13.99 -9.26 7.98
C HIS A 401 -13.19 -10.40 8.59
N LYS A 402 -13.23 -11.61 8.04
CA LYS A 402 -12.56 -12.79 8.60
C LYS A 402 -11.06 -12.66 8.44
N ASN A 403 -10.63 -12.26 7.25
CA ASN A 403 -9.24 -11.98 6.93
C ASN A 403 -8.71 -10.81 7.76
N LEU A 404 -9.45 -9.70 7.83
CA LEU A 404 -9.07 -8.56 8.65
C LEU A 404 -8.88 -8.97 10.13
N PHE A 405 -9.82 -9.73 10.67
CA PHE A 405 -9.77 -10.15 12.05
C PHE A 405 -8.57 -11.06 12.36
N ASN A 406 -8.22 -11.95 11.42
CA ASN A 406 -7.04 -12.80 11.51
C ASN A 406 -5.74 -11.97 11.44
N GLU A 407 -5.66 -11.03 10.48
CA GLU A 407 -4.48 -10.16 10.31
C GLU A 407 -4.26 -9.24 11.53
N LEU A 408 -5.31 -8.88 12.26
CA LEU A 408 -5.23 -8.12 13.51
C LEU A 408 -4.76 -8.94 14.72
N GLY A 409 -4.55 -10.26 14.58
CA GLY A 409 -4.18 -11.13 15.70
C GLY A 409 -5.26 -11.21 16.79
N GLY A 410 -6.51 -10.90 16.44
CA GLY A 410 -7.64 -10.89 17.37
C GLY A 410 -8.20 -12.30 17.59
N HIS A 411 -8.84 -12.52 18.74
CA HIS A 411 -9.66 -13.72 18.96
C HIS A 411 -11.15 -13.35 18.89
N ARG A 412 -11.98 -14.16 18.19
CA ARG A 412 -13.39 -13.83 17.83
C ARG A 412 -14.32 -13.53 19.01
N HIS A 413 -13.88 -13.80 20.23
CA HIS A 413 -14.61 -13.57 21.48
C HIS A 413 -13.95 -12.54 22.40
N LEU A 414 -12.87 -11.90 21.94
CA LEU A 414 -12.16 -10.86 22.66
C LEU A 414 -12.37 -9.51 21.93
N PRO A 415 -12.17 -8.38 22.64
CA PRO A 415 -12.13 -7.05 22.03
C PRO A 415 -11.08 -6.96 20.90
N LEU A 416 -11.15 -5.89 20.09
CA LEU A 416 -10.11 -5.60 19.10
C LEU A 416 -8.88 -4.94 19.77
N PRO A 417 -7.67 -5.08 19.20
CA PRO A 417 -6.46 -4.42 19.70
C PRO A 417 -6.58 -2.89 19.72
N ASP A 418 -5.74 -2.23 20.52
CA ASP A 418 -5.69 -0.77 20.51
C ASP A 418 -5.20 -0.21 19.17
N LYS A 419 -5.77 0.95 18.79
CA LYS A 419 -5.43 1.68 17.55
C LYS A 419 -5.56 0.84 16.27
N TRP A 420 -6.33 -0.26 16.30
CA TRP A 420 -6.49 -1.18 15.17
C TRP A 420 -6.92 -0.46 13.88
N VAL A 421 -7.78 0.56 14.00
CA VAL A 421 -8.36 1.34 12.89
C VAL A 421 -7.30 1.90 11.93
N ASN A 422 -6.10 2.22 12.41
CA ASN A 422 -5.03 2.84 11.60
C ASN A 422 -3.99 1.83 11.09
N SER A 423 -4.21 0.53 11.30
CA SER A 423 -3.26 -0.51 10.90
C SER A 423 -3.32 -0.83 9.40
N ASN A 424 -2.22 -1.34 8.84
CA ASN A 424 -2.16 -1.74 7.43
C ASN A 424 -3.22 -2.79 7.03
N PRO A 425 -3.54 -3.82 7.84
CA PRO A 425 -4.66 -4.73 7.58
C PRO A 425 -5.99 -4.00 7.37
N VAL A 426 -6.27 -2.97 8.16
CA VAL A 426 -7.50 -2.18 8.03
C VAL A 426 -7.53 -1.39 6.74
N LYS A 427 -6.41 -0.79 6.30
CA LYS A 427 -6.34 -0.10 5.01
C LYS A 427 -6.69 -1.02 3.84
N LYS A 428 -6.12 -2.23 3.83
CA LYS A 428 -6.40 -3.27 2.82
C LYS A 428 -7.87 -3.73 2.85
N ALA A 429 -8.42 -3.94 4.04
CA ALA A 429 -9.82 -4.31 4.20
C ALA A 429 -10.76 -3.18 3.78
N LYS A 430 -10.40 -1.91 4.04
CA LYS A 430 -11.18 -0.73 3.65
C LYS A 430 -11.37 -0.69 2.13
N LEU A 431 -10.31 -0.81 1.34
CA LEU A 431 -10.39 -0.82 -0.12
C LEU A 431 -11.32 -1.91 -0.67
N LYS A 432 -11.24 -3.13 -0.10
CA LYS A 432 -12.12 -4.23 -0.48
C LYS A 432 -13.59 -3.95 -0.13
N LEU A 433 -13.86 -3.46 1.07
CA LEU A 433 -15.21 -3.12 1.51
C LEU A 433 -15.79 -1.95 0.73
N GLU A 434 -14.96 -0.97 0.35
CA GLU A 434 -15.35 0.15 -0.51
C GLU A 434 -15.80 -0.34 -1.89
N HIS A 435 -15.03 -1.23 -2.51
CA HIS A 435 -15.40 -1.87 -3.77
C HIS A 435 -16.73 -2.63 -3.66
N ILE A 436 -16.89 -3.44 -2.61
CA ILE A 436 -18.15 -4.16 -2.35
C ILE A 436 -19.29 -3.16 -2.20
N LEU A 437 -19.14 -2.10 -1.41
CA LEU A 437 -20.21 -1.13 -1.17
C LEU A 437 -20.65 -0.43 -2.44
N THR A 438 -19.70 0.07 -3.23
CA THR A 438 -19.98 0.75 -4.50
C THR A 438 -20.75 -0.16 -5.45
N GLN A 439 -20.36 -1.44 -5.57
CA GLN A 439 -21.11 -2.42 -6.37
C GLN A 439 -22.52 -2.64 -5.83
N ARG A 440 -22.68 -2.74 -4.52
CA ARG A 440 -23.99 -3.04 -3.92
C ARG A 440 -24.92 -1.85 -3.95
N ILE A 441 -24.48 -0.60 -3.79
CA ILE A 441 -25.37 0.57 -3.71
C ILE A 441 -25.86 1.08 -5.07
N ASN A 442 -25.13 0.81 -6.15
CA ASN A 442 -25.43 1.30 -7.50
C ASN A 442 -26.57 0.55 -8.22
N LEU A 443 -27.19 -0.44 -7.56
CA LEU A 443 -28.31 -1.20 -8.12
C LEU A 443 -29.65 -0.53 -7.75
N ASP A 444 -30.37 -0.03 -8.75
CA ASP A 444 -31.53 0.87 -8.62
C ASP A 444 -32.90 0.16 -8.50
N ASN A 445 -33.08 -0.66 -7.46
CA ASN A 445 -34.36 -1.36 -7.26
C ASN A 445 -35.00 -1.12 -5.88
N THR A 446 -34.22 -0.83 -4.84
CA THR A 446 -34.65 -0.64 -3.44
C THR A 446 -33.42 -0.35 -2.54
N ILE A 447 -33.62 -0.18 -1.24
CA ILE A 447 -32.57 -0.01 -0.24
C ILE A 447 -31.82 -1.34 -0.01
N TRP A 448 -30.50 -1.29 -0.12
CA TRP A 448 -29.63 -2.43 0.22
C TRP A 448 -29.36 -2.47 1.71
N GLY A 449 -29.26 -3.68 2.27
CA GLY A 449 -28.81 -3.89 3.62
C GLY A 449 -28.01 -5.16 3.78
N PHE A 450 -27.28 -5.21 4.88
CA PHE A 450 -26.44 -6.36 5.22
C PHE A 450 -26.36 -6.54 6.72
N LYS A 451 -25.88 -7.73 7.10
CA LYS A 451 -25.44 -8.01 8.47
C LYS A 451 -24.16 -8.80 8.46
N ASP A 452 -23.42 -8.65 9.54
CA ASP A 452 -22.36 -9.58 9.94
C ASP A 452 -22.11 -9.39 11.44
N PRO A 453 -21.96 -10.47 12.23
CA PRO A 453 -21.75 -10.36 13.68
C PRO A 453 -20.53 -9.53 14.11
N ARG A 454 -19.55 -9.30 13.22
CA ARG A 454 -18.34 -8.51 13.46
C ARG A 454 -18.50 -7.04 13.09
N VAL A 455 -19.54 -6.68 12.33
CA VAL A 455 -19.82 -5.27 12.00
C VAL A 455 -19.90 -4.44 13.26
N ASN A 456 -20.55 -4.95 14.31
CA ASN A 456 -20.64 -4.29 15.62
C ASN A 456 -19.28 -3.73 16.08
N SER A 457 -18.22 -4.55 16.04
CA SER A 457 -16.86 -4.17 16.48
C SER A 457 -16.09 -3.38 15.41
N PHE A 458 -16.42 -3.56 14.13
CA PHE A 458 -15.80 -2.85 13.01
C PHE A 458 -16.49 -1.55 12.62
N LEU A 459 -17.53 -1.10 13.34
CA LEU A 459 -18.27 0.14 13.04
C LEU A 459 -17.35 1.37 12.80
N PRO A 460 -16.24 1.57 13.53
CA PRO A 460 -15.29 2.65 13.22
C PRO A 460 -14.74 2.63 11.78
N LEU A 461 -14.45 1.45 11.23
CA LEU A 461 -14.06 1.28 9.83
C LEU A 461 -15.23 1.59 8.90
N TRP A 462 -16.42 1.07 9.21
CA TRP A 462 -17.64 1.29 8.44
C TRP A 462 -18.05 2.77 8.35
N PHE A 463 -17.93 3.54 9.44
CA PHE A 463 -18.17 4.98 9.39
C PHE A 463 -17.25 5.69 8.41
N SER A 464 -15.97 5.30 8.34
CA SER A 464 -15.03 5.89 7.38
C SER A 464 -15.42 5.60 5.92
N LEU A 465 -16.08 4.47 5.65
CA LEU A 465 -16.62 4.09 4.34
C LEU A 465 -17.92 4.82 4.03
N PHE A 466 -18.84 4.90 4.99
CA PHE A 466 -20.10 5.62 4.80
C PHE A 466 -19.88 7.10 4.52
N ILE A 467 -18.90 7.71 5.22
CA ILE A 467 -18.51 9.11 4.99
C ILE A 467 -17.89 9.29 3.60
N SER A 468 -16.95 8.42 3.19
CA SER A 468 -16.30 8.56 1.87
C SER A 468 -17.29 8.38 0.72
N LEU A 469 -18.25 7.47 0.87
CA LEU A 469 -19.24 7.14 -0.16
C LEU A 469 -20.56 7.93 -0.04
N ARG A 470 -20.66 8.89 0.89
CA ARG A 470 -21.88 9.69 1.16
C ARG A 470 -23.14 8.85 1.41
N ILE A 471 -22.96 7.72 2.09
CA ILE A 471 -24.04 6.80 2.46
C ILE A 471 -24.62 7.23 3.81
N ILE A 472 -25.95 7.19 3.92
CA ILE A 472 -26.64 7.35 5.21
C ILE A 472 -26.90 5.94 5.77
N PRO A 473 -26.15 5.49 6.80
CA PRO A 473 -26.43 4.21 7.42
C PRO A 473 -27.69 4.29 8.28
N VAL A 474 -28.54 3.28 8.17
CA VAL A 474 -29.72 3.09 9.03
C VAL A 474 -29.46 1.85 9.89
N PHE A 475 -29.21 2.07 11.18
CA PHE A 475 -28.85 0.98 12.10
C PHE A 475 -30.10 0.36 12.73
N VAL A 476 -30.19 -0.97 12.66
CA VAL A 476 -31.25 -1.74 13.34
C VAL A 476 -30.59 -2.77 14.25
N LEU A 477 -30.80 -2.64 15.56
CA LEU A 477 -30.18 -3.49 16.57
C LEU A 477 -31.15 -4.58 17.03
N ALA A 478 -30.82 -5.85 16.75
CA ALA A 478 -31.56 -6.98 17.28
C ALA A 478 -31.09 -7.33 18.70
N VAL A 479 -32.03 -7.34 19.64
CA VAL A 479 -31.86 -7.69 21.04
C VAL A 479 -32.72 -8.91 21.36
N ARG A 480 -32.21 -9.78 22.23
CA ARG A 480 -32.95 -10.93 22.77
C ARG A 480 -32.55 -11.11 24.22
N ASN A 481 -33.41 -11.74 25.01
CA ASN A 481 -33.06 -12.12 26.37
C ASN A 481 -31.71 -12.88 26.41
N PRO A 482 -30.71 -12.39 27.17
CA PRO A 482 -29.38 -13.00 27.22
C PRO A 482 -29.43 -14.47 27.68
N LYS A 483 -30.39 -14.86 28.52
CA LYS A 483 -30.62 -16.25 28.93
C LYS A 483 -30.87 -17.17 27.73
N ALA A 484 -31.72 -16.72 26.81
CA ALA A 484 -32.04 -17.46 25.60
C ALA A 484 -30.88 -17.50 24.62
N VAL A 485 -30.12 -16.40 24.52
CA VAL A 485 -28.91 -16.35 23.70
C VAL A 485 -27.87 -17.35 24.20
N VAL A 486 -27.56 -17.35 25.50
CA VAL A 486 -26.58 -18.25 26.12
C VAL A 486 -26.98 -19.72 25.96
N THR A 487 -28.24 -20.04 26.25
CA THR A 487 -28.77 -21.41 26.09
C THR A 487 -28.66 -21.87 24.64
N SER A 488 -28.94 -20.98 23.68
CA SER A 488 -28.80 -21.26 22.25
C SER A 488 -27.35 -21.50 21.83
N PHE A 489 -26.39 -20.71 22.35
CA PHE A 489 -24.97 -20.91 22.09
C PHE A 489 -24.46 -22.25 22.64
N LEU A 490 -24.86 -22.61 23.86
CA LEU A 490 -24.48 -23.89 24.47
C LEU A 490 -25.02 -25.06 23.64
N ARG A 491 -26.32 -25.04 23.28
CA ARG A 491 -26.96 -26.11 22.51
C ARG A 491 -26.38 -26.30 21.11
N GLN A 492 -26.01 -25.21 20.42
CA GLN A 492 -25.62 -25.27 19.00
C GLN A 492 -24.11 -25.37 18.80
N TYR A 493 -23.31 -24.75 19.66
CA TYR A 493 -21.86 -24.64 19.47
C TYR A 493 -21.06 -25.24 20.62
N ASN A 494 -21.72 -25.77 21.66
CA ASN A 494 -21.08 -26.22 22.89
C ASN A 494 -20.19 -25.13 23.53
N HIS A 495 -20.58 -23.87 23.36
CA HIS A 495 -19.83 -22.74 23.92
C HIS A 495 -20.06 -22.66 25.43
N PRO A 496 -19.00 -22.42 26.23
CA PRO A 496 -19.16 -22.19 27.66
C PRO A 496 -20.04 -20.97 27.94
N THR A 497 -20.92 -21.09 28.91
CA THR A 497 -21.96 -20.07 29.20
C THR A 497 -21.36 -18.71 29.54
N TYR A 498 -20.24 -18.66 30.27
CA TYR A 498 -19.53 -17.43 30.60
C TYR A 498 -18.96 -16.72 29.35
N ILE A 499 -18.52 -17.45 28.33
CA ILE A 499 -18.09 -16.86 27.05
C ILE A 499 -19.29 -16.30 26.30
N SER A 500 -20.40 -17.04 26.26
CA SER A 500 -21.63 -16.60 25.58
C SER A 500 -22.19 -15.30 26.17
N GLU A 501 -22.17 -15.16 27.49
CA GLU A 501 -22.54 -13.91 28.17
C GLU A 501 -21.65 -12.73 27.75
N LEU A 502 -20.33 -12.93 27.71
CA LEU A 502 -19.38 -11.90 27.29
C LEU A 502 -19.52 -11.53 25.81
N VAL A 503 -19.82 -12.49 24.94
CA VAL A 503 -20.08 -12.23 23.52
C VAL A 503 -21.32 -11.39 23.34
N TRP A 504 -22.40 -11.71 24.07
CA TRP A 504 -23.63 -10.91 24.05
C TRP A 504 -23.37 -9.49 24.54
N LEU A 505 -22.65 -9.35 25.67
CA LEU A 505 -22.31 -8.06 26.27
C LEU A 505 -21.49 -7.19 25.32
N THR A 506 -20.35 -7.70 24.86
CA THR A 506 -19.39 -6.96 24.01
C THR A 506 -20.06 -6.51 22.71
N ARG A 507 -20.79 -7.39 22.02
CA ARG A 507 -21.37 -7.05 20.71
C ARG A 507 -22.51 -6.04 20.81
N THR A 508 -23.30 -6.13 21.88
CA THR A 508 -24.38 -5.17 22.14
C THR A 508 -23.81 -3.81 22.55
N ILE A 509 -22.77 -3.80 23.39
CA ILE A 509 -22.05 -2.57 23.77
C ILE A 509 -21.38 -1.92 22.58
N ASP A 510 -20.64 -2.66 21.75
CA ASP A 510 -19.95 -2.12 20.58
C ASP A 510 -20.96 -1.46 19.63
N ALA A 511 -22.08 -2.13 19.35
CA ALA A 511 -23.16 -1.57 18.53
C ALA A 511 -23.69 -0.25 19.11
N LEU A 512 -24.13 -0.24 20.36
CA LEU A 512 -24.71 0.94 21.00
C LEU A 512 -23.68 2.07 21.17
N HIS A 513 -22.45 1.74 21.54
CA HIS A 513 -21.40 2.71 21.77
C HIS A 513 -21.04 3.45 20.48
N HIS A 514 -20.79 2.70 19.40
CA HIS A 514 -20.36 3.27 18.14
C HIS A 514 -21.48 4.02 17.42
N THR A 515 -22.73 3.57 17.50
CA THR A 515 -23.87 4.32 16.96
C THR A 515 -24.37 5.43 17.89
N ALA A 516 -23.78 5.58 19.09
CA ALA A 516 -24.31 6.45 20.15
C ALA A 516 -25.79 6.18 20.49
N ALA A 517 -26.20 4.91 20.39
CA ALA A 517 -27.58 4.43 20.48
C ALA A 517 -28.55 5.08 19.47
N ASP A 518 -28.04 5.63 18.37
CA ASP A 518 -28.84 6.06 17.23
C ASP A 518 -29.13 4.85 16.33
N CYS A 519 -30.07 4.02 16.78
CA CYS A 519 -30.53 2.84 16.07
C CYS A 519 -31.97 2.51 16.45
N PHE A 520 -32.64 1.72 15.60
CA PHE A 520 -33.93 1.13 15.94
C PHE A 520 -33.72 -0.18 16.69
N ILE A 521 -34.25 -0.30 17.91
CA ILE A 521 -34.06 -1.47 18.77
C ILE A 521 -35.24 -2.43 18.61
N VAL A 522 -34.93 -3.64 18.14
CA VAL A 522 -35.87 -4.73 17.91
C VAL A 522 -35.65 -5.82 18.95
N HIS A 523 -36.64 -6.10 19.78
CA HIS A 523 -36.59 -7.25 20.68
C HIS A 523 -37.17 -8.47 19.98
N TYR A 524 -36.44 -9.59 20.03
CA TYR A 524 -36.84 -10.83 19.38
C TYR A 524 -38.22 -11.32 19.81
N GLU A 525 -38.54 -11.16 21.10
CA GLU A 525 -39.80 -11.56 21.70
C GLU A 525 -40.99 -10.78 21.12
N ASP A 526 -40.78 -9.55 20.65
CA ASP A 526 -41.83 -8.68 20.12
C ASP A 526 -42.38 -9.16 18.77
N TRP A 527 -41.63 -9.98 18.03
CA TRP A 527 -42.13 -10.68 16.84
C TRP A 527 -43.27 -11.64 17.16
N PHE A 528 -43.40 -12.09 18.42
CA PHE A 528 -44.45 -13.03 18.82
C PHE A 528 -45.59 -12.37 19.59
N THR A 529 -45.42 -11.13 20.04
CA THR A 529 -46.44 -10.40 20.81
C THR A 529 -47.08 -9.26 20.03
N GLN A 530 -46.31 -8.55 19.20
CA GLN A 530 -46.77 -7.39 18.42
C GLN A 530 -46.12 -7.29 17.02
N PRO A 531 -46.11 -8.37 16.21
CA PRO A 531 -45.36 -8.45 14.95
C PRO A 531 -45.72 -7.36 13.94
N SER A 532 -47.01 -7.12 13.71
CA SER A 532 -47.48 -6.18 12.67
C SER A 532 -47.10 -4.74 12.99
N LYS A 533 -47.25 -4.34 14.26
CA LYS A 533 -46.86 -3.01 14.74
C LYS A 533 -45.36 -2.78 14.56
N LEU A 534 -44.55 -3.74 15.01
CA LEU A 534 -43.09 -3.68 14.91
C LEU A 534 -42.62 -3.57 13.46
N ALA A 535 -43.20 -4.37 12.55
CA ALA A 535 -42.86 -4.31 11.13
C ALA A 535 -43.25 -2.99 10.45
N GLN A 536 -44.41 -2.41 10.79
CA GLN A 536 -44.82 -1.10 10.28
C GLN A 536 -43.89 0.03 10.75
N GLU A 537 -43.49 0.01 12.03
CA GLU A 537 -42.52 0.97 12.57
C GLU A 537 -41.14 0.83 11.90
N LEU A 538 -40.70 -0.41 11.65
CA LEU A 538 -39.46 -0.71 10.94
C LEU A 538 -39.49 -0.24 9.48
N LEU A 539 -40.59 -0.47 8.75
CA LEU A 539 -40.77 0.01 7.37
C LEU A 539 -40.53 1.52 7.28
N LYS A 540 -41.22 2.27 8.15
CA LYS A 540 -41.12 3.73 8.21
C LYS A 540 -39.73 4.20 8.62
N TYR A 541 -39.11 3.56 9.63
CA TYR A 541 -37.78 3.95 10.09
C TYR A 541 -36.70 3.69 9.03
N THR A 542 -36.81 2.59 8.30
CA THR A 542 -35.84 2.19 7.28
C THR A 542 -36.03 2.93 5.95
N GLY A 543 -37.21 3.50 5.71
CA GLY A 543 -37.60 4.08 4.43
C GLY A 543 -37.99 3.04 3.38
N LEU A 544 -38.22 1.79 3.79
CA LEU A 544 -38.71 0.73 2.92
C LEU A 544 -40.19 0.88 2.60
N ASP A 545 -40.94 1.69 3.36
CA ASP A 545 -42.33 2.06 3.05
C ASP A 545 -42.48 2.74 1.69
N GLU A 546 -41.43 3.39 1.20
CA GLU A 546 -41.40 3.96 -0.16
C GLU A 546 -41.39 2.90 -1.28
N TYR A 547 -41.02 1.65 -0.96
CA TYR A 547 -40.84 0.55 -1.91
C TYR A 547 -41.80 -0.61 -1.68
N PHE A 548 -42.27 -0.79 -0.44
CA PHE A 548 -43.14 -1.89 -0.05
C PHE A 548 -44.60 -1.60 -0.36
N THR A 549 -45.21 -2.39 -1.24
CA THR A 549 -46.63 -2.26 -1.63
C THR A 549 -47.53 -3.38 -1.10
N GLY A 550 -46.96 -4.35 -0.36
CA GLY A 550 -47.65 -5.53 0.15
C GLY A 550 -48.38 -5.31 1.48
N ASN A 551 -49.02 -6.38 1.97
CA ASN A 551 -49.59 -6.41 3.32
C ASN A 551 -48.60 -7.04 4.31
N VAL A 552 -48.24 -6.27 5.35
CA VAL A 552 -47.33 -6.71 6.41
C VAL A 552 -47.80 -8.00 7.09
N ASP A 553 -49.10 -8.14 7.36
CA ASP A 553 -49.64 -9.33 8.04
C ASP A 553 -49.52 -10.59 7.19
N GLU A 554 -49.58 -10.48 5.87
CA GLU A 554 -49.41 -11.60 4.95
C GLU A 554 -47.95 -12.04 4.90
N VAL A 555 -47.03 -11.08 4.77
CA VAL A 555 -45.58 -11.34 4.75
C VAL A 555 -45.11 -12.02 6.03
N LEU A 556 -45.61 -11.57 7.19
CA LEU A 556 -45.15 -12.09 8.48
C LEU A 556 -45.66 -13.51 8.79
N LYS A 557 -46.80 -13.94 8.22
CA LYS A 557 -47.37 -15.28 8.47
C LYS A 557 -46.43 -16.42 8.08
N ASP A 558 -45.71 -16.25 6.97
CA ASP A 558 -44.82 -17.29 6.44
C ASP A 558 -43.44 -17.31 7.13
N ILE A 559 -43.06 -16.18 7.74
CA ILE A 559 -41.75 -15.97 8.36
C ILE A 559 -41.77 -16.28 9.86
N ILE A 560 -42.78 -15.78 10.58
CA ILE A 560 -42.86 -15.90 12.04
C ILE A 560 -43.47 -17.24 12.41
N LYS A 561 -42.61 -18.24 12.62
CA LYS A 561 -43.04 -19.58 13.02
C LYS A 561 -43.16 -19.66 14.55
N PRO A 562 -44.36 -19.86 15.14
CA PRO A 562 -44.57 -19.81 16.60
C PRO A 562 -43.71 -20.83 17.37
N ASN A 563 -43.38 -21.96 16.75
CA ASN A 563 -42.53 -23.02 17.30
C ASN A 563 -41.04 -22.65 17.41
N LEU A 564 -40.61 -21.48 16.91
CA LEU A 564 -39.26 -20.94 17.07
C LEU A 564 -39.12 -20.08 18.34
N ASN A 565 -40.24 -19.65 18.95
CA ASN A 565 -40.24 -19.01 20.27
C ASN A 565 -40.09 -20.06 21.40
N ARG A 566 -38.93 -20.73 21.45
CA ARG A 566 -38.65 -21.82 22.41
C ARG A 566 -38.09 -21.32 23.75
N SER A 567 -38.51 -20.14 24.19
CA SER A 567 -38.13 -19.53 25.47
C SER A 567 -38.72 -20.25 26.70
N VAL A 568 -39.57 -21.26 26.48
CA VAL A 568 -40.42 -21.88 27.52
C VAL A 568 -39.67 -22.89 28.42
N HIS A 569 -38.47 -23.36 28.07
CA HIS A 569 -37.70 -24.31 28.90
C HIS A 569 -36.20 -23.98 28.95
N GLU A 570 -35.84 -23.00 29.77
CA GLU A 570 -34.45 -22.59 29.96
C GLU A 570 -34.13 -22.54 31.46
N GLU A 571 -33.28 -23.44 31.93
CA GLU A 571 -32.84 -23.53 33.34
C GLU A 571 -31.72 -22.54 33.67
N TYR A 572 -31.04 -21.99 32.66
CA TYR A 572 -29.89 -21.12 32.85
C TYR A 572 -30.27 -19.79 33.52
N GLN A 573 -29.39 -19.28 34.38
CA GLN A 573 -29.50 -17.94 34.97
C GLN A 573 -28.23 -17.16 34.65
N VAL A 574 -28.40 -15.96 34.13
CA VAL A 574 -27.29 -15.06 33.78
C VAL A 574 -26.53 -14.68 35.05
N GLN A 575 -25.20 -14.86 35.03
CA GLN A 575 -24.35 -14.62 36.20
C GLN A 575 -23.64 -13.26 36.14
N ASN A 576 -23.35 -12.75 34.95
CA ASN A 576 -22.61 -11.50 34.80
C ASN A 576 -23.50 -10.29 35.11
N LYS A 577 -23.12 -9.55 36.16
CA LYS A 577 -23.83 -8.33 36.62
C LYS A 577 -23.99 -7.26 35.53
N TYR A 578 -23.02 -7.12 34.62
CA TYR A 578 -23.08 -6.14 33.54
C TYR A 578 -24.00 -6.59 32.40
N VAL A 579 -24.14 -7.90 32.17
CA VAL A 579 -25.15 -8.44 31.25
C VAL A 579 -26.54 -8.16 31.78
N LEU A 580 -26.80 -8.45 33.06
CA LEU A 580 -28.07 -8.15 33.72
C LEU A 580 -28.39 -6.65 33.64
N LYS A 581 -27.43 -5.80 34.04
CA LYS A 581 -27.58 -4.35 34.05
C LYS A 581 -27.86 -3.76 32.67
N LEU A 582 -27.13 -4.20 31.64
CA LEU A 582 -27.36 -3.75 30.27
C LEU A 582 -28.72 -4.22 29.75
N TYR A 583 -29.09 -5.48 30.01
CA TYR A 583 -30.38 -6.01 29.56
C TYR A 583 -31.56 -5.32 30.26
N ASP A 584 -31.44 -5.00 31.55
CA ASP A 584 -32.46 -4.26 32.29
C ASP A 584 -32.67 -2.85 31.71
N ALA A 585 -31.60 -2.16 31.29
CA ALA A 585 -31.73 -0.90 30.57
C ALA A 585 -32.41 -1.08 29.21
N LEU A 586 -32.08 -2.14 28.46
CA LEU A 586 -32.64 -2.42 27.14
C LEU A 586 -34.11 -2.84 27.15
N LYS A 587 -34.63 -3.39 28.26
CA LYS A 587 -36.04 -3.81 28.36
C LYS A 587 -37.01 -2.68 28.10
N GLU A 588 -36.65 -1.45 28.43
CA GLU A 588 -37.48 -0.26 28.23
C GLU A 588 -37.21 0.45 26.89
N CYS A 589 -36.24 -0.01 26.11
CA CYS A 589 -35.92 0.56 24.80
C CYS A 589 -36.59 -0.26 23.69
N ARG A 590 -37.51 0.36 22.95
CA ARG A 590 -38.20 -0.22 21.78
C ARG A 590 -38.26 0.80 20.66
N GLY A 591 -38.06 0.36 19.43
CA GLY A 591 -38.12 1.24 18.26
C GLY A 591 -36.99 2.27 18.25
N ALA A 592 -37.27 3.47 17.75
CA ALA A 592 -36.30 4.56 17.63
C ALA A 592 -36.40 5.63 18.75
N ASP A 593 -37.49 5.61 19.52
CA ASP A 593 -37.81 6.60 20.55
C ASP A 593 -37.74 5.98 21.94
N PHE A 594 -36.67 6.30 22.67
CA PHE A 594 -36.40 5.86 24.03
C PHE A 594 -35.35 6.78 24.67
N ASP A 595 -35.18 6.68 25.99
CA ASP A 595 -34.17 7.45 26.72
C ASP A 595 -32.74 6.98 26.37
N ARG A 596 -32.19 7.58 25.31
CA ARG A 596 -30.83 7.32 24.83
C ARG A 596 -29.78 7.70 25.88
N ALA A 597 -30.02 8.75 26.66
CA ALA A 597 -29.05 9.22 27.66
C ALA A 597 -28.90 8.20 28.79
N ARG A 598 -30.01 7.65 29.31
CA ARG A 598 -30.01 6.58 30.30
C ARG A 598 -29.34 5.32 29.76
N LEU A 599 -29.69 4.89 28.55
CA LEU A 599 -29.07 3.71 27.94
C LEU A 599 -27.56 3.90 27.78
N MET A 600 -27.14 5.05 27.24
CA MET A 600 -25.73 5.35 27.03
C MET A 600 -24.94 5.51 28.33
N ALA A 601 -25.57 5.93 29.44
CA ALA A 601 -24.91 5.93 30.75
C ALA A 601 -24.54 4.50 31.18
N VAL A 602 -25.46 3.53 31.01
CA VAL A 602 -25.20 2.12 31.31
C VAL A 602 -24.16 1.53 30.35
N VAL A 603 -24.24 1.84 29.06
CA VAL A 603 -23.24 1.40 28.06
C VAL A 603 -21.84 1.90 28.42
N LYS A 604 -21.71 3.17 28.81
CA LYS A 604 -20.42 3.76 29.25
C LYS A 604 -19.87 3.06 30.48
N GLU A 605 -20.71 2.78 31.48
CA GLU A 605 -20.30 2.07 32.69
C GLU A 605 -19.83 0.64 32.39
N CYS A 606 -20.60 -0.12 31.62
CA CYS A 606 -20.22 -1.48 31.24
C CYS A 606 -18.91 -1.48 30.42
N ARG A 607 -18.73 -0.51 29.52
CA ARG A 607 -17.51 -0.38 28.72
C ARG A 607 -16.29 -0.01 29.58
N GLN A 608 -16.46 0.92 30.51
CA GLN A 608 -15.41 1.26 31.47
C GLN A 608 -14.97 0.03 32.27
N ALA A 609 -15.93 -0.78 32.75
CA ALA A 609 -15.61 -2.02 33.44
C ALA A 609 -14.83 -3.02 32.55
N MET A 610 -15.17 -3.12 31.27
CA MET A 610 -14.40 -3.95 30.33
C MET A 610 -12.98 -3.42 30.11
N ASP A 611 -12.83 -2.09 30.01
CA ASP A 611 -11.54 -1.42 29.82
C ASP A 611 -10.61 -1.59 31.04
N GLU A 612 -11.15 -1.64 32.26
CA GLU A 612 -10.37 -1.88 33.49
C GLU A 612 -9.66 -3.26 33.50
N PHE A 613 -10.21 -4.27 32.81
CA PHE A 613 -9.61 -5.60 32.69
C PHE A 613 -8.80 -5.80 31.42
N LYS A 614 -8.61 -4.76 30.60
CA LYS A 614 -7.93 -4.85 29.30
C LYS A 614 -6.48 -5.33 29.38
N GLY A 615 -5.79 -5.11 30.49
CA GLY A 615 -4.42 -5.61 30.69
C GLY A 615 -4.33 -7.14 30.57
N TRP A 616 -5.30 -7.88 31.10
CA TRP A 616 -5.36 -9.35 30.97
C TRP A 616 -5.55 -9.78 29.51
N TYR A 617 -6.33 -9.01 28.76
CA TYR A 617 -6.52 -9.23 27.34
C TYR A 617 -5.23 -9.02 26.54
N LEU A 618 -4.49 -7.93 26.79
CA LEU A 618 -3.22 -7.66 26.11
C LEU A 618 -2.19 -8.79 26.36
N ILE A 619 -2.09 -9.26 27.60
CA ILE A 619 -1.23 -10.39 27.96
C ILE A 619 -1.67 -11.68 27.24
N ALA A 620 -2.97 -11.93 27.13
CA ALA A 620 -3.48 -13.08 26.39
C ALA A 620 -3.13 -12.99 24.90
N GLN A 621 -3.24 -11.80 24.29
CA GLN A 621 -2.85 -11.59 22.88
C GLN A 621 -1.37 -11.83 22.63
N GLU A 622 -0.49 -11.29 23.48
CA GLU A 622 0.96 -11.51 23.37
C GLU A 622 1.30 -13.01 23.43
N ASN A 623 0.67 -13.75 24.35
CA ASN A 623 0.87 -15.18 24.46
C ASN A 623 0.32 -15.96 23.25
N ILE A 624 -0.85 -15.58 22.73
CA ILE A 624 -1.41 -16.20 21.51
C ILE A 624 -0.46 -15.98 20.32
N ALA A 625 0.03 -14.75 20.13
CA ALA A 625 0.99 -14.42 19.08
C ALA A 625 2.27 -15.25 19.23
N ARG A 626 2.83 -15.31 20.45
CA ARG A 626 4.03 -16.11 20.76
C ARG A 626 3.84 -17.59 20.46
N VAL A 627 2.69 -18.17 20.84
CA VAL A 627 2.38 -19.58 20.56
C VAL A 627 2.22 -19.82 19.06
N SER A 628 1.64 -18.89 18.31
CA SER A 628 1.53 -18.98 16.85
C SER A 628 2.92 -19.02 16.21
N THR A 629 3.82 -18.09 16.58
CA THR A 629 5.20 -18.05 16.07
C THR A 629 5.95 -19.35 16.40
N LEU A 630 5.81 -19.87 17.62
CA LEU A 630 6.45 -21.13 18.02
C LEU A 630 5.93 -22.33 17.21
N ARG A 631 4.64 -22.35 16.86
CA ARG A 631 4.06 -23.41 16.02
C ARG A 631 4.59 -23.35 14.59
N GLU A 632 4.71 -22.17 13.99
CA GLU A 632 5.30 -21.99 12.66
C GLU A 632 6.76 -22.43 12.64
N GLN A 633 7.55 -21.99 13.62
CA GLN A 633 8.95 -22.41 13.75
C GLN A 633 9.08 -23.93 13.90
N LEU A 634 8.20 -24.55 14.69
CA LEU A 634 8.17 -26.01 14.85
C LEU A 634 7.83 -26.72 13.52
N GLN A 635 6.90 -26.17 12.74
CA GLN A 635 6.52 -26.72 11.45
C GLN A 635 7.67 -26.64 10.43
N THR A 636 8.32 -25.47 10.31
CA THR A 636 9.51 -25.30 9.45
C THR A 636 10.66 -26.20 9.89
N ALA A 637 10.86 -26.39 11.20
CA ALA A 637 11.88 -27.30 11.71
C ALA A 637 11.60 -28.76 11.33
N LYS A 638 10.32 -29.19 11.35
CA LYS A 638 9.92 -30.53 10.92
C LYS A 638 10.12 -30.75 9.42
N GLU A 639 9.81 -29.75 8.59
CA GLU A 639 10.03 -29.81 7.14
C GLU A 639 11.52 -29.95 6.82
N LYS A 640 12.38 -29.11 7.43
CA LYS A 640 13.83 -29.23 7.29
C LYS A 640 14.37 -30.57 7.79
N GLN A 641 13.81 -31.10 8.88
CA GLN A 641 14.20 -32.42 9.40
C GLN A 641 13.85 -33.55 8.41
N ALA A 642 12.76 -33.42 7.66
CA ALA A 642 12.34 -34.39 6.66
C ALA A 642 13.26 -34.42 5.42
N GLU A 643 13.96 -33.32 5.11
CA GLU A 643 14.91 -33.23 3.98
C GLU A 643 16.28 -33.86 4.27
N ILE A 644 16.65 -34.02 5.55
CA ILE A 644 17.97 -34.53 5.97
C ILE A 644 18.34 -35.89 5.35
N PRO A 645 17.45 -36.91 5.29
CA PRO A 645 17.78 -38.20 4.69
C PRO A 645 18.13 -38.11 3.21
N GLU A 646 17.45 -37.24 2.46
CA GLU A 646 17.65 -37.06 1.03
C GLU A 646 18.94 -36.30 0.73
N LEU A 647 19.22 -35.23 1.48
CA LEU A 647 20.52 -34.53 1.43
C LEU A 647 21.69 -35.47 1.77
N ARG A 648 21.53 -36.35 2.78
CA ARG A 648 22.53 -37.38 3.10
C ARG A 648 22.71 -38.41 1.98
N LYS A 649 21.67 -38.73 1.21
CA LYS A 649 21.79 -39.58 0.03
C LYS A 649 22.60 -38.87 -1.07
N ARG A 650 22.29 -37.59 -1.33
CA ARG A 650 22.98 -36.79 -2.34
C ARG A 650 24.46 -36.59 -2.04
N ILE A 651 24.81 -36.33 -0.78
CA ILE A 651 26.22 -36.23 -0.35
C ILE A 651 26.98 -37.52 -0.67
N ARG A 652 26.40 -38.70 -0.36
CA ARG A 652 27.03 -39.99 -0.67
C ARG A 652 27.19 -40.25 -2.17
N GLU A 653 26.28 -39.77 -3.00
CA GLU A 653 26.41 -39.85 -4.46
C GLU A 653 27.56 -38.98 -4.96
N LEU A 654 27.63 -37.73 -4.49
CA LEU A 654 28.72 -36.81 -4.84
C LEU A 654 30.09 -37.32 -4.36
N GLU A 655 30.17 -37.92 -3.17
CA GLU A 655 31.41 -38.54 -2.67
C GLU A 655 31.88 -39.67 -3.58
N ARG A 656 30.97 -40.52 -4.07
CA ARG A 656 31.30 -41.60 -5.03
C ARG A 656 31.77 -41.06 -6.37
N GLU A 657 31.12 -40.01 -6.87
CA GLU A 657 31.49 -39.40 -8.14
C GLU A 657 32.85 -38.70 -8.06
N ASN A 658 33.13 -38.01 -6.95
CA ASN A 658 34.42 -37.40 -6.70
C ASN A 658 35.55 -38.46 -6.61
N GLN A 659 35.27 -39.60 -5.98
CA GLN A 659 36.21 -40.72 -5.94
C GLN A 659 36.51 -41.27 -7.34
N ARG A 660 35.48 -41.42 -8.18
CA ARG A 660 35.63 -41.85 -9.58
C ARG A 660 36.45 -40.86 -10.41
N LEU A 661 36.21 -39.57 -10.24
CA LEU A 661 37.00 -38.52 -10.93
C LEU A 661 38.48 -38.58 -10.52
N SER A 662 38.77 -38.77 -9.23
CA SER A 662 40.15 -38.93 -8.75
C SER A 662 40.84 -40.18 -9.31
N GLU A 663 40.09 -41.27 -9.53
CA GLU A 663 40.63 -42.46 -10.20
C GLU A 663 40.92 -42.20 -11.68
N MET A 664 40.02 -41.50 -12.39
CA MET A 664 40.24 -41.11 -13.79
C MET A 664 41.44 -40.17 -13.94
N GLU A 665 41.65 -39.21 -13.03
CA GLU A 665 42.83 -38.35 -13.03
C GLU A 665 44.14 -39.16 -12.94
N LYS A 666 44.16 -40.20 -12.10
CA LYS A 666 45.32 -41.10 -11.99
C LYS A 666 45.55 -41.91 -13.26
N GLU A 667 44.47 -42.34 -13.95
CA GLU A 667 44.59 -43.04 -15.23
C GLU A 667 45.10 -42.14 -16.34
N ILE A 668 44.61 -40.89 -16.42
CA ILE A 668 45.10 -39.89 -17.37
C ILE A 668 46.59 -39.64 -17.15
N LEU A 669 47.02 -39.46 -15.89
CA LEU A 669 48.43 -39.27 -15.57
C LEU A 669 49.31 -40.45 -16.02
N ARG A 670 48.82 -41.68 -15.86
CA ARG A 670 49.52 -42.88 -16.35
C ARG A 670 49.57 -42.93 -17.87
N ALA A 671 48.48 -42.55 -18.55
CA ALA A 671 48.42 -42.50 -20.00
C ALA A 671 49.37 -41.44 -20.57
N ASP A 672 49.44 -40.26 -19.96
CA ASP A 672 50.38 -39.19 -20.33
C ASP A 672 51.84 -39.64 -20.14
N GLN A 673 52.15 -40.32 -19.03
CA GLN A 673 53.48 -40.88 -18.80
C GLN A 673 53.85 -41.92 -19.87
N ALA A 674 52.90 -42.79 -20.25
CA ALA A 674 53.12 -43.78 -21.32
C ALA A 674 53.27 -43.12 -22.70
N LEU A 675 52.51 -42.06 -22.98
CA LEU A 675 52.61 -41.31 -24.24
C LEU A 675 53.95 -40.58 -24.35
N ASN A 676 54.41 -39.93 -23.29
CA ASN A 676 55.72 -39.30 -23.23
C ASN A 676 56.85 -40.32 -23.46
N HIS A 677 56.74 -41.50 -22.85
CA HIS A 677 57.71 -42.58 -23.07
C HIS A 677 57.71 -43.10 -24.52
N LEU A 678 56.55 -43.20 -25.17
CA LEU A 678 56.45 -43.57 -26.59
C LEU A 678 57.02 -42.49 -27.52
N GLN A 679 56.86 -41.21 -27.19
CA GLN A 679 57.44 -40.10 -27.95
C GLN A 679 58.97 -40.06 -27.84
N GLU A 680 59.54 -40.46 -26.70
CA GLU A 680 60.99 -40.63 -26.54
C GLU A 680 61.55 -41.80 -27.37
N LEU A 681 60.77 -42.86 -27.56
CA LEU A 681 61.18 -44.04 -28.34
C LEU A 681 61.06 -43.85 -29.87
N TYR A 682 60.25 -42.89 -30.34
CA TYR A 682 60.07 -42.59 -31.76
C TYR A 682 60.06 -41.07 -32.03
N PRO A 683 61.24 -40.41 -32.05
CA PRO A 683 61.32 -38.99 -32.39
C PRO A 683 60.93 -38.78 -33.87
N GLN A 684 59.92 -37.94 -34.10
CA GLN A 684 59.51 -37.49 -35.43
C GLN A 684 60.70 -36.82 -36.14
N ASN A 685 61.04 -37.33 -37.33
CA ASN A 685 62.16 -36.87 -38.16
C ASN A 685 61.77 -35.57 -38.91
N PRO A 686 62.50 -34.45 -38.79
CA PRO A 686 62.16 -33.22 -39.49
C PRO A 686 62.90 -33.13 -40.83
N THR A 687 62.34 -33.66 -41.91
CA THR A 687 62.76 -33.29 -43.28
C THR A 687 61.65 -33.55 -44.30
N HIS A 688 61.03 -32.49 -44.83
CA HIS A 688 60.93 -32.26 -46.28
C HIS A 688 60.35 -30.86 -46.55
N ASP A 689 61.24 -29.89 -46.69
CA ASP A 689 60.97 -28.64 -47.39
C ASP A 689 62.21 -28.32 -48.24
N ARG A 690 62.20 -28.81 -49.50
CA ARG A 690 63.03 -28.44 -50.67
C ARG A 690 62.78 -29.43 -51.81
N LEU A 691 61.77 -29.15 -52.62
CA LEU A 691 61.81 -28.97 -54.09
C LEU A 691 60.39 -28.81 -54.64
#